data_AF-B5RTV1-F1
#
_entry.id   AF-B5RTV1-F1
#
_cell.length_a   1.000
_cell.length_b   1.000
_cell.length_c   1.000
_cell.angle_alpha   90.00
_cell.angle_beta   90.00
_cell.angle_gamma   90.00
#
_symmetry.space_group_name_H-M   'P 1'
#
loop_
_entity.id
_entity.type
_entity.pdbx_description
1 polymer ?
#
loop_
_entity_poly.entity_id
_entity_poly.type
_entity_poly.pdbx_seq_one_letter_code
_entity_poly.pdbx_strand_id
1 'polypeptide(L)'
;MNDDNNVLIADAKIYISIVYLLSSTTNVDVDDLSNVFNSLGSDMDVGKPHTYTNLHNILGLLLIYPTRSYISIENIARFAQGVVNYANSPEDRSLNASEGLYEDLEEFANWISSRFKIDDSAILSLDDGLLVQAAYDLALDNRLQCEQYGYTLTTNQSNNELLFQFVQAKALFLSKYCTEIGVLNPLFEILEGYAPFDKWYRGIIVPFMYYWDNYGSLNSNSLLDLFQFLKSESFNEMLHILIEPLNSPAYSEKLSVSNWVSKVIMPLVVYQGYDFKPLLEWLYFRGDWNVQEPSKKYKIWNNAIRSIISFKDYNNDVLEISNYENILRFFLGSCYYYAIFYETVEKVSSIEMLKLYDSIKDSLDVIKKRVGSPHSGKTDYAIDKLDFDSLDNSSDLDAFMNDPSNPFAQLFNPSPSSISFLHEAIITCERLYPTNKFTILEFLKLKYSTASDFSYGEREVAKIMTNLNTNNWTMILSSARLFTDSFIANDEANNESINKLIIDRFLFNNLFDVVGDFYEKGELSISVDALFSIISKKFWESFNKASNFNNKIGRLHEASQSIELYDKISTDEQLSAINKEEIIRIKHLFKAVSNIKNFKIVIQKGSPFVPSDLISQFSSVSSMGALDLDEQKRSPMALISTILEQNPKSYLAFEKLYKILNDLLIFFNDNRSEPTFYFNKLKSICIESALVDNNFQFAYRQSNELLDHYSVDSNKNLNDFWLTFYQVGKFISPEWFNESRSPQNDKIDILIKQREILSKTLKYSKPSDTSIDNSRLILKQWESINSQIEDWYINSQQGYYTKGLSSTTDAVPERMATLASDIMNDASNTTTQASDKLSNLFVSGLGWALGANPQ
;
A
#
# COMPACT_ATOMS: atom_id res chain seq x y z
N MET A 1 33.38 52.85 -78.18
CA MET A 1 32.62 53.84 -77.38
C MET A 1 31.11 53.82 -77.67
N ASN A 2 30.63 53.28 -78.80
CA ASN A 2 29.18 53.11 -79.04
C ASN A 2 28.63 51.73 -78.63
N ASP A 3 29.45 50.67 -78.65
CA ASP A 3 28.96 49.29 -78.40
C ASP A 3 28.49 49.07 -76.95
N ASP A 4 29.21 49.59 -75.95
CA ASP A 4 28.82 49.42 -74.53
C ASP A 4 27.49 50.13 -74.19
N ASN A 5 27.19 51.25 -74.87
CA ASN A 5 25.95 51.99 -74.67
C ASN A 5 24.76 51.30 -75.35
N ASN A 6 24.97 50.71 -76.52
CA ASN A 6 23.94 49.91 -77.21
C ASN A 6 23.60 48.64 -76.41
N VAL A 7 24.61 47.99 -75.82
CA VAL A 7 24.43 46.84 -74.92
C VAL A 7 23.63 47.25 -73.67
N LEU A 8 23.94 48.39 -73.05
CA LEU A 8 23.19 48.90 -71.89
C LEU A 8 21.73 49.24 -72.23
N ILE A 9 21.47 49.81 -73.40
CA ILE A 9 20.11 50.12 -73.89
C ILE A 9 19.34 48.83 -74.19
N ALA A 10 19.98 47.83 -74.81
CA ALA A 10 19.36 46.53 -75.08
C ALA A 10 19.01 45.78 -73.78
N ASP A 11 19.94 45.76 -72.81
CA ASP A 11 19.74 45.21 -71.45
C ASP A 11 18.55 45.90 -70.72
N ALA A 12 18.52 47.24 -70.74
CA ALA A 12 17.40 48.00 -70.17
C ALA A 12 16.06 47.70 -70.88
N LYS A 13 16.05 47.53 -72.21
CA LYS A 13 14.86 47.14 -72.99
C LYS A 13 14.37 45.75 -72.60
N ILE A 14 15.26 44.78 -72.45
CA ILE A 14 14.92 43.42 -72.02
C ILE A 14 14.34 43.46 -70.60
N TYR A 15 14.97 44.17 -69.67
CA TYR A 15 14.52 44.28 -68.29
C TYR A 15 13.11 44.85 -68.18
N ILE A 16 12.82 45.97 -68.85
CA ILE A 16 11.48 46.59 -68.86
C ILE A 16 10.45 45.67 -69.54
N SER A 17 10.83 44.97 -70.61
CA SER A 17 9.95 44.01 -71.30
C SER A 17 9.57 42.85 -70.38
N ILE A 18 10.50 42.33 -69.57
CA ILE A 18 10.23 41.28 -68.59
C ILE A 18 9.30 41.79 -67.48
N VAL A 19 9.52 43.01 -66.98
CA VAL A 19 8.61 43.65 -66.01
C VAL A 19 7.20 43.75 -66.58
N TYR A 20 7.07 44.18 -67.83
CA TYR A 20 5.78 44.26 -68.53
C TYR A 20 5.12 42.88 -68.63
N LEU A 21 5.86 41.86 -69.08
CA LEU A 21 5.33 40.50 -69.21
C LEU A 21 4.83 39.92 -67.88
N LEU A 22 5.60 40.11 -66.81
CA LEU A 22 5.25 39.60 -65.47
C LEU A 22 4.11 40.38 -64.80
N SER A 23 3.86 41.62 -65.20
CA SER A 23 2.80 42.48 -64.65
C SER A 23 1.53 42.55 -65.53
N SER A 24 1.62 42.13 -66.80
CA SER A 24 0.51 42.18 -67.76
C SER A 24 -0.54 41.11 -67.52
N THR A 25 -1.80 41.43 -67.82
CA THR A 25 -2.97 40.54 -67.66
C THR A 25 -3.24 39.68 -68.90
N THR A 26 -2.36 39.72 -69.89
CA THR A 26 -2.48 38.99 -71.16
C THR A 26 -2.17 37.51 -70.94
N ASN A 27 -2.97 36.61 -71.52
CA ASN A 27 -2.70 35.16 -71.49
C ASN A 27 -1.44 34.87 -72.31
N VAL A 28 -0.29 34.93 -71.66
CA VAL A 28 1.01 34.55 -72.23
C VAL A 28 1.18 33.04 -72.11
N ASP A 29 1.69 32.40 -73.16
CA ASP A 29 2.02 30.96 -73.12
C ASP A 29 3.14 30.70 -72.12
N VAL A 30 2.94 29.71 -71.24
CA VAL A 30 3.86 29.35 -70.18
C VAL A 30 5.17 28.81 -70.77
N ASP A 31 5.09 28.06 -71.86
CA ASP A 31 6.26 27.48 -72.53
C ASP A 31 7.13 28.58 -73.16
N ASP A 32 6.50 29.65 -73.68
CA ASP A 32 7.22 30.81 -74.22
C ASP A 32 7.95 31.60 -73.13
N LEU A 33 7.32 31.81 -71.96
CA LEU A 33 7.98 32.44 -70.81
C LEU A 33 9.11 31.58 -70.25
N SER A 34 8.92 30.25 -70.17
CA SER A 34 10.00 29.32 -69.82
C SER A 34 11.19 29.46 -70.75
N ASN A 35 10.97 29.58 -72.06
CA ASN A 35 12.03 29.77 -73.04
C ASN A 35 12.75 31.12 -72.87
N VAL A 36 12.03 32.20 -72.55
CA VAL A 36 12.63 33.51 -72.21
C VAL A 36 13.58 33.39 -71.02
N PHE A 37 13.11 32.79 -69.92
CA PHE A 37 13.89 32.66 -68.69
C PHE A 37 15.08 31.70 -68.82
N ASN A 38 14.93 30.60 -69.57
CA ASN A 38 16.05 29.69 -69.87
C ASN A 38 17.12 30.37 -70.75
N SER A 39 16.69 31.14 -71.77
CA SER A 39 17.60 31.87 -72.66
C SER A 39 18.35 32.98 -71.91
N LEU A 40 17.65 33.72 -71.03
CA LEU A 40 18.26 34.71 -70.14
C LEU A 40 19.34 34.09 -69.25
N GLY A 41 19.07 32.91 -68.66
CA GLY A 41 20.07 32.20 -67.87
C GLY A 41 21.32 31.90 -68.71
N SER A 42 21.15 31.32 -69.90
CA SER A 42 22.27 30.97 -70.79
C SER A 42 23.12 32.19 -71.20
N ASP A 43 22.52 33.36 -71.39
CA ASP A 43 23.21 34.58 -71.80
C ASP A 43 23.99 35.25 -70.65
N MET A 44 23.65 34.97 -69.39
CA MET A 44 24.34 35.50 -68.20
C MET A 44 25.70 34.84 -67.94
N ASP A 45 25.93 33.60 -68.43
CA ASP A 45 27.16 32.82 -68.25
C ASP A 45 28.32 33.30 -69.17
N VAL A 46 28.03 34.00 -70.28
CA VAL A 46 29.00 34.32 -71.35
C VAL A 46 29.96 35.48 -70.98
N GLY A 47 29.91 36.02 -69.76
CA GLY A 47 30.85 37.05 -69.30
C GLY A 47 30.65 38.44 -69.92
N LYS A 48 29.48 38.71 -70.53
CA LYS A 48 29.05 40.07 -70.91
C LYS A 48 28.48 40.79 -69.67
N PRO A 49 28.80 42.07 -69.41
CA PRO A 49 28.32 42.77 -68.23
C PRO A 49 26.83 43.14 -68.37
N HIS A 50 25.94 42.31 -67.81
CA HIS A 50 24.53 42.63 -67.64
C HIS A 50 24.36 43.57 -66.43
N THR A 51 23.92 44.80 -66.68
CA THR A 51 23.69 45.81 -65.63
C THR A 51 22.32 45.61 -64.99
N TYR A 52 21.27 45.38 -65.79
CA TYR A 52 19.89 45.26 -65.32
C TYR A 52 19.38 43.82 -65.32
N THR A 53 19.58 43.04 -66.39
CA THR A 53 19.20 41.62 -66.50
C THR A 53 20.22 40.68 -65.88
N ASN A 54 20.70 41.00 -64.67
CA ASN A 54 21.49 40.05 -63.88
C ASN A 54 20.58 39.07 -63.12
N LEU A 55 21.16 37.94 -62.70
CA LEU A 55 20.44 36.85 -62.04
C LEU A 55 19.60 37.31 -60.83
N HIS A 56 20.16 38.18 -60.00
CA HIS A 56 19.48 38.69 -58.79
C HIS A 56 18.28 39.57 -59.12
N ASN A 57 18.41 40.46 -60.10
CA ASN A 57 17.33 41.34 -60.52
C ASN A 57 16.19 40.54 -61.16
N ILE A 58 16.49 39.52 -61.97
CA ILE A 58 15.48 38.64 -62.59
C ILE A 58 14.75 37.79 -61.53
N LEU A 59 15.48 37.20 -60.57
CA LEU A 59 14.85 36.52 -59.44
C LEU A 59 14.01 37.48 -58.58
N GLY A 60 14.48 38.72 -58.39
CA GLY A 60 13.69 39.76 -57.74
C GLY A 60 12.41 40.12 -58.49
N LEU A 61 12.46 40.16 -59.82
CA LEU A 61 11.25 40.36 -60.63
C LEU A 61 10.25 39.22 -60.43
N LEU A 62 10.71 37.96 -60.47
CA LEU A 62 9.90 36.78 -60.17
C LEU A 62 9.37 36.75 -58.73
N LEU A 63 10.06 37.42 -57.79
CA LEU A 63 9.65 37.56 -56.41
C LEU A 63 8.44 38.49 -56.27
N ILE A 64 8.48 39.67 -56.89
CA ILE A 64 7.56 40.78 -56.64
C ILE A 64 6.38 40.84 -57.62
N TYR A 65 6.64 40.71 -58.92
CA TYR A 65 5.67 41.08 -59.95
C TYR A 65 4.62 40.00 -60.29
N PRO A 66 4.93 38.70 -60.29
CA PRO A 66 3.94 37.66 -60.56
C PRO A 66 2.81 37.66 -59.52
N THR A 67 1.59 37.95 -59.97
CA THR A 67 0.38 37.79 -59.15
C THR A 67 -0.30 36.45 -59.46
N ARG A 68 -0.87 35.81 -58.42
CA ARG A 68 -1.44 34.44 -58.45
C ARG A 68 -2.53 34.24 -59.52
N SER A 69 -3.17 35.31 -59.97
CA SER A 69 -4.24 35.26 -60.97
C SER A 69 -3.74 34.96 -62.39
N TYR A 70 -2.45 35.17 -62.68
CA TYR A 70 -1.91 35.10 -64.04
C TYR A 70 -0.80 34.06 -64.21
N ILE A 71 0.05 33.87 -63.19
CA ILE A 71 1.14 32.88 -63.21
C ILE A 71 0.99 31.97 -62.00
N SER A 72 0.89 30.65 -62.23
CA SER A 72 0.83 29.65 -61.17
C SER A 72 2.15 29.59 -60.40
N ILE A 73 2.09 29.19 -59.12
CA ILE A 73 3.28 29.05 -58.27
C ILE A 73 4.24 27.98 -58.83
N GLU A 74 3.71 26.93 -59.44
CA GLU A 74 4.48 25.91 -60.17
C GLU A 74 5.30 26.51 -61.31
N ASN A 75 4.72 27.44 -62.07
CA ASN A 75 5.42 28.11 -63.17
C ASN A 75 6.47 29.10 -62.65
N ILE A 76 6.19 29.82 -61.56
CA ILE A 76 7.20 30.69 -60.91
C ILE A 76 8.40 29.86 -60.45
N ALA A 77 8.16 28.70 -59.84
CA ALA A 77 9.20 27.78 -59.39
C ALA A 77 10.03 27.26 -60.59
N ARG A 78 9.37 26.84 -61.67
CA ARG A 78 10.02 26.42 -62.93
C ARG A 78 10.87 27.52 -63.54
N PHE A 79 10.37 28.76 -63.60
CA PHE A 79 11.11 29.89 -64.14
C PHE A 79 12.35 30.18 -63.30
N ALA A 80 12.23 30.26 -61.98
CA ALA A 80 13.36 30.51 -61.08
C ALA A 80 14.44 29.42 -61.20
N GLN A 81 14.03 28.14 -61.20
CA GLN A 81 14.94 27.01 -61.36
C GLN A 81 15.62 27.03 -62.74
N GLY A 82 14.87 27.34 -63.80
CA GLY A 82 15.38 27.51 -65.16
C GLY A 82 16.50 28.55 -65.22
N VAL A 83 16.22 29.81 -64.85
CA VAL A 83 17.21 30.90 -64.93
C VAL A 83 18.50 30.54 -64.17
N VAL A 84 18.38 30.00 -62.95
CA VAL A 84 19.56 29.67 -62.12
C VAL A 84 20.37 28.51 -62.68
N ASN A 85 19.71 27.45 -63.18
CA ASN A 85 20.41 26.29 -63.73
C ASN A 85 21.16 26.64 -65.02
N TYR A 86 20.54 27.43 -65.91
CA TYR A 86 21.17 27.84 -67.16
C TYR A 86 22.26 28.91 -66.97
N ALA A 87 22.20 29.73 -65.90
CA ALA A 87 23.20 30.76 -65.60
C ALA A 87 24.55 30.24 -65.07
N ASN A 88 24.63 28.98 -64.62
CA ASN A 88 25.78 28.47 -63.87
C ASN A 88 26.21 27.04 -64.27
N SER A 89 25.70 26.48 -65.38
CA SER A 89 26.03 25.11 -65.83
C SER A 89 26.88 25.12 -67.11
N PRO A 90 28.21 24.86 -67.04
CA PRO A 90 29.07 24.81 -68.22
C PRO A 90 28.94 23.51 -69.05
N GLU A 91 28.41 22.43 -68.46
CA GLU A 91 28.59 21.05 -68.98
C GLU A 91 27.36 20.42 -69.65
N ASP A 92 26.15 20.96 -69.50
CA ASP A 92 24.94 20.44 -70.17
C ASP A 92 24.73 21.05 -71.58
N ARG A 93 25.83 21.31 -72.29
CA ARG A 93 25.81 21.70 -73.71
C ARG A 93 25.42 20.57 -74.66
N SER A 94 25.11 19.38 -74.14
CA SER A 94 24.74 18.22 -74.96
C SER A 94 23.43 17.60 -74.48
N LEU A 95 22.31 18.09 -75.04
CA LEU A 95 21.37 17.26 -75.80
C LEU A 95 20.01 17.93 -76.03
N ASN A 96 19.67 19.05 -75.36
CA ASN A 96 18.43 19.79 -75.63
C ASN A 96 18.50 21.33 -75.48
N ALA A 97 19.67 21.91 -75.18
CA ALA A 97 19.86 23.35 -75.29
C ALA A 97 20.18 23.68 -76.75
N SER A 98 19.28 24.39 -77.42
CA SER A 98 19.64 25.15 -78.61
C SER A 98 20.92 25.93 -78.33
N GLU A 99 21.90 25.84 -79.24
CA GLU A 99 22.95 26.86 -79.39
C GLU A 99 22.33 28.23 -79.06
N GLY A 100 23.01 29.05 -78.25
CA GLY A 100 22.51 30.36 -77.80
C GLY A 100 21.69 31.02 -78.90
N LEU A 101 20.37 31.12 -78.67
CA LEU A 101 19.39 31.36 -79.75
C LEU A 101 19.60 32.70 -80.46
N TYR A 102 20.44 33.58 -79.90
CA TYR A 102 20.64 34.96 -80.33
C TYR A 102 22.12 35.32 -80.29
N GLU A 103 22.62 35.98 -81.33
CA GLU A 103 24.04 36.38 -81.42
C GLU A 103 24.34 37.64 -80.57
N ASP A 104 23.33 38.48 -80.30
CA ASP A 104 23.44 39.66 -79.46
C ASP A 104 22.14 40.05 -78.71
N LEU A 105 22.27 40.83 -77.62
CA LEU A 105 21.16 41.21 -76.73
C LEU A 105 20.07 42.01 -77.43
N GLU A 106 20.42 42.76 -78.47
CA GLU A 106 19.45 43.51 -79.28
C GLU A 106 18.50 42.58 -80.07
N GLU A 107 19.02 41.45 -80.56
CA GLU A 107 18.20 40.44 -81.26
C GLU A 107 17.22 39.77 -80.30
N PHE A 108 17.69 39.46 -79.09
CA PHE A 108 16.83 38.91 -78.04
C PHE A 108 15.75 39.91 -77.58
N ALA A 109 16.10 41.18 -77.41
CA ALA A 109 15.14 42.24 -77.09
C ALA A 109 14.04 42.36 -78.16
N ASN A 110 14.43 42.37 -79.44
CA ASN A 110 13.49 42.44 -80.56
C ASN A 110 12.62 41.19 -80.68
N TRP A 111 13.17 40.01 -80.39
CA TRP A 111 12.41 38.77 -80.35
C TRP A 111 11.35 38.79 -79.27
N ILE A 112 11.66 39.24 -78.04
CA ILE A 112 10.68 39.39 -76.95
C ILE A 112 9.54 40.32 -77.40
N SER A 113 9.87 41.50 -77.92
CA SER A 113 8.85 42.47 -78.39
C SER A 113 7.96 41.88 -79.49
N SER A 114 8.55 41.20 -80.48
CA SER A 114 7.84 40.59 -81.59
C SER A 114 6.96 39.41 -81.16
N ARG A 115 7.49 38.51 -80.32
CA ARG A 115 6.82 37.28 -79.88
C ARG A 115 5.61 37.59 -79.02
N PHE A 116 5.74 38.52 -78.08
CA PHE A 116 4.68 38.86 -77.13
C PHE A 116 3.81 40.04 -77.57
N LYS A 117 4.05 40.60 -78.77
CA LYS A 117 3.32 41.76 -79.31
C LYS A 117 3.24 42.90 -78.30
N ILE A 118 4.36 43.17 -77.64
CA ILE A 118 4.48 44.31 -76.73
C ILE A 118 4.22 45.56 -77.58
N ASP A 119 3.34 46.46 -77.14
CA ASP A 119 3.03 47.66 -77.90
C ASP A 119 4.28 48.57 -77.96
N ASP A 120 5.03 48.39 -79.04
CA ASP A 120 6.30 49.06 -79.32
C ASP A 120 6.17 50.59 -79.20
N SER A 121 4.97 51.14 -79.37
CA SER A 121 4.72 52.59 -79.31
C SER A 121 4.82 53.20 -77.91
N ALA A 122 4.69 52.41 -76.83
CA ALA A 122 4.72 52.92 -75.45
C ALA A 122 6.08 52.75 -74.76
N ILE A 123 6.89 51.76 -75.16
CA ILE A 123 8.19 51.44 -74.55
C ILE A 123 9.36 51.95 -75.41
N LEU A 124 9.23 51.92 -76.75
CA LEU A 124 10.30 52.34 -77.68
C LEU A 124 10.20 53.83 -78.11
N SER A 125 9.20 54.59 -77.65
CA SER A 125 9.13 56.05 -77.88
C SER A 125 9.86 56.89 -76.84
N LEU A 126 10.45 56.26 -75.83
CA LEU A 126 11.24 56.92 -74.81
C LEU A 126 12.63 57.24 -75.38
N ASP A 127 13.14 58.44 -75.11
CA ASP A 127 14.55 58.78 -75.35
C ASP A 127 15.44 57.71 -74.68
N ASP A 128 16.54 57.32 -75.33
CA ASP A 128 17.42 56.23 -74.85
C ASP A 128 17.88 56.50 -73.40
N GLY A 129 18.07 57.78 -73.04
CA GLY A 129 18.39 58.20 -71.67
C GLY A 129 17.23 58.02 -70.67
N LEU A 130 15.98 58.21 -71.09
CA LEU A 130 14.80 57.98 -70.25
C LEU A 130 14.53 56.49 -70.05
N LEU A 131 14.82 55.67 -71.05
CA LEU A 131 14.68 54.22 -70.97
C LEU A 131 15.67 53.60 -69.96
N VAL A 132 16.93 54.02 -70.02
CA VAL A 132 17.96 53.61 -69.04
C VAL A 132 17.61 54.11 -67.63
N GLN A 133 17.11 55.34 -67.51
CA GLN A 133 16.65 55.88 -66.21
C GLN A 133 15.46 55.09 -65.64
N ALA A 134 14.47 54.74 -66.47
CA ALA A 134 13.33 53.92 -66.06
C ALA A 134 13.75 52.52 -65.62
N ALA A 135 14.68 51.87 -66.35
CA ALA A 135 15.24 50.58 -65.95
C ALA A 135 16.01 50.68 -64.62
N TYR A 136 16.76 51.77 -64.41
CA TYR A 136 17.44 52.04 -63.14
C TYR A 136 16.47 52.22 -61.97
N ASP A 137 15.44 53.06 -62.14
CA ASP A 137 14.46 53.33 -61.08
C ASP A 137 13.65 52.07 -60.73
N LEU A 138 13.27 51.27 -61.75
CA LEU A 138 12.59 49.98 -61.54
C LEU A 138 13.50 48.93 -60.88
N ALA A 139 14.77 48.84 -61.29
CA ALA A 139 15.71 47.92 -60.66
C ALA A 139 15.99 48.31 -59.20
N LEU A 140 16.08 49.61 -58.91
CA LEU A 140 16.24 50.13 -57.55
C LEU A 140 15.00 49.84 -56.69
N ASP A 141 13.80 50.11 -57.19
CA ASP A 141 12.54 49.80 -56.50
C ASP A 141 12.38 48.30 -56.27
N ASN A 142 12.63 47.48 -57.29
CA ASN A 142 12.61 46.02 -57.18
C ASN A 142 13.57 45.53 -56.09
N ARG A 143 14.80 46.05 -56.04
CA ARG A 143 15.77 45.72 -54.99
C ARG A 143 15.28 46.13 -53.60
N LEU A 144 14.78 47.35 -53.43
CA LEU A 144 14.26 47.82 -52.14
C LEU A 144 13.07 46.96 -51.67
N GLN A 145 12.19 46.54 -52.58
CA GLN A 145 11.09 45.64 -52.27
C GLN A 145 11.59 44.23 -51.92
N CYS A 146 12.57 43.70 -52.65
CA CYS A 146 13.19 42.41 -52.34
C CYS A 146 13.86 42.38 -50.96
N GLU A 147 14.56 43.46 -50.59
CA GLU A 147 15.21 43.62 -49.28
C GLU A 147 14.20 43.57 -48.12
N GLN A 148 12.96 44.09 -48.31
CA GLN A 148 11.90 44.00 -47.30
C GLN A 148 11.49 42.55 -46.97
N TYR A 149 11.74 41.61 -47.89
CA TYR A 149 11.47 40.19 -47.70
C TYR A 149 12.74 39.37 -47.43
N GLY A 150 13.86 40.04 -47.14
CA GLY A 150 15.13 39.38 -46.79
C GLY A 150 15.93 38.83 -47.97
N TYR A 151 15.55 39.14 -49.22
CA TYR A 151 16.35 38.77 -50.40
C TYR A 151 17.44 39.82 -50.60
N THR A 152 18.70 39.46 -50.32
CA THR A 152 19.85 40.39 -50.36
C THR A 152 20.93 39.92 -51.33
N LEU A 153 21.61 40.89 -51.95
CA LEU A 153 22.73 40.63 -52.87
C LEU A 153 23.95 40.17 -52.08
N THR A 154 24.30 38.90 -52.19
CA THR A 154 25.57 38.37 -51.69
C THR A 154 26.37 37.78 -52.86
N THR A 155 27.62 38.21 -52.99
CA THR A 155 28.49 37.78 -54.09
C THR A 155 29.09 36.40 -53.76
N ASN A 156 29.09 35.50 -54.75
CA ASN A 156 29.62 34.12 -54.69
C ASN A 156 28.76 33.07 -53.97
N GLN A 157 27.47 32.97 -54.31
CA GLN A 157 26.58 31.91 -53.79
C GLN A 157 26.43 30.74 -54.75
N SER A 158 26.19 29.54 -54.21
CA SER A 158 25.83 28.37 -55.04
C SER A 158 24.40 28.48 -55.61
N ASN A 159 24.12 27.79 -56.72
CA ASN A 159 22.78 27.76 -57.35
C ASN A 159 21.66 27.46 -56.35
N ASN A 160 21.86 26.43 -55.51
CA ASN A 160 20.88 26.01 -54.52
C ASN A 160 20.70 27.03 -53.39
N GLU A 161 21.75 27.77 -53.04
CA GLU A 161 21.68 28.82 -52.02
C GLU A 161 20.91 30.04 -52.53
N LEU A 162 21.12 30.43 -53.79
CA LEU A 162 20.36 31.51 -54.45
C LEU A 162 18.88 31.15 -54.56
N LEU A 163 18.57 29.93 -55.01
CA LEU A 163 17.20 29.41 -55.06
C LEU A 163 16.58 29.32 -53.65
N PHE A 164 17.36 28.94 -52.65
CA PHE A 164 16.88 28.88 -51.26
C PHE A 164 16.50 30.25 -50.72
N GLN A 165 17.34 31.27 -50.90
CA GLN A 165 17.00 32.66 -50.52
C GLN A 165 15.76 33.17 -51.26
N PHE A 166 15.65 32.86 -52.56
CA PHE A 166 14.47 33.20 -53.35
C PHE A 166 13.21 32.52 -52.80
N VAL A 167 13.27 31.22 -52.49
CA VAL A 167 12.12 30.47 -51.94
C VAL A 167 11.71 30.99 -50.58
N GLN A 168 12.66 31.34 -49.69
CA GLN A 168 12.35 31.95 -48.40
C GLN A 168 11.64 33.30 -48.56
N ALA A 169 12.19 34.18 -49.41
CA ALA A 169 11.61 35.49 -49.67
C ALA A 169 10.24 35.38 -50.36
N LYS A 170 10.08 34.45 -51.31
CA LYS A 170 8.80 34.24 -52.03
C LYS A 170 7.75 33.63 -51.13
N ALA A 171 8.12 32.70 -50.26
CA ALA A 171 7.21 32.15 -49.25
C ALA A 171 6.72 33.26 -48.29
N LEU A 172 7.61 34.15 -47.85
CA LEU A 172 7.24 35.32 -47.03
C LEU A 172 6.38 36.34 -47.80
N PHE A 173 6.65 36.57 -49.08
CA PHE A 173 5.82 37.44 -49.91
C PHE A 173 4.41 36.87 -50.11
N LEU A 174 4.31 35.59 -50.47
CA LEU A 174 3.04 34.92 -50.76
C LEU A 174 2.20 34.68 -49.51
N SER A 175 2.82 34.54 -48.32
CA SER A 175 2.10 34.36 -47.05
C SER A 175 1.21 35.55 -46.67
N LYS A 176 1.45 36.75 -47.22
CA LYS A 176 0.55 37.90 -47.09
C LYS A 176 -0.82 37.67 -47.74
N TYR A 177 -0.87 36.81 -48.75
CA TYR A 177 -2.03 36.62 -49.62
C TYR A 177 -2.59 35.20 -49.56
N CYS A 178 -1.81 34.23 -49.07
CA CYS A 178 -2.18 32.82 -48.99
C CYS A 178 -2.24 32.36 -47.54
N THR A 179 -3.41 31.90 -47.11
CA THR A 179 -3.62 31.25 -45.82
C THR A 179 -3.34 29.75 -45.86
N GLU A 180 -3.51 29.11 -47.03
CA GLU A 180 -3.21 27.69 -47.23
C GLU A 180 -1.75 27.49 -47.65
N ILE A 181 -0.98 26.85 -46.78
CA ILE A 181 0.47 26.66 -46.95
C ILE A 181 0.79 25.60 -48.01
N GLY A 182 -0.06 24.58 -48.17
CA GLY A 182 0.14 23.53 -49.16
C GLY A 182 0.20 24.04 -50.60
N VAL A 183 -0.32 25.25 -50.86
CA VAL A 183 -0.22 25.91 -52.17
C VAL A 183 1.23 26.29 -52.51
N LEU A 184 2.11 26.43 -51.52
CA LEU A 184 3.52 26.78 -51.69
C LEU A 184 4.41 25.57 -52.03
N ASN A 185 3.89 24.34 -51.97
CA ASN A 185 4.66 23.11 -52.23
C ASN A 185 5.49 23.11 -53.52
N PRO A 186 5.01 23.64 -54.67
CA PRO A 186 5.82 23.68 -55.88
C PRO A 186 7.11 24.52 -55.75
N LEU A 187 7.16 25.50 -54.84
CA LEU A 187 8.40 26.25 -54.53
C LEU A 187 9.36 25.44 -53.66
N PHE A 188 8.86 24.47 -52.91
CA PHE A 188 9.64 23.63 -52.01
C PHE A 188 10.27 22.46 -52.78
N GLU A 189 9.57 21.90 -53.77
CA GLU A 189 10.03 20.78 -54.60
C GLU A 189 11.32 21.10 -55.39
N ILE A 190 11.53 22.35 -55.80
CA ILE A 190 12.73 22.75 -56.57
C ILE A 190 14.04 22.66 -55.76
N LEU A 191 13.97 22.54 -54.44
CA LEU A 191 15.12 22.46 -53.53
C LEU A 191 15.22 21.12 -52.80
N GLU A 192 14.45 20.11 -53.23
CA GLU A 192 14.46 18.79 -52.60
C GLU A 192 15.88 18.19 -52.61
N GLY A 193 16.36 17.76 -51.44
CA GLY A 193 17.71 17.20 -51.26
C GLY A 193 18.80 18.23 -50.96
N TYR A 194 18.49 19.52 -50.92
CA TYR A 194 19.42 20.54 -50.42
C TYR A 194 19.34 20.67 -48.90
N ALA A 195 20.38 20.22 -48.20
CA ALA A 195 20.36 20.09 -46.73
C ALA A 195 19.96 21.37 -45.95
N PRO A 196 20.42 22.59 -46.29
CA PRO A 196 19.98 23.82 -45.62
C PRO A 196 18.48 24.11 -45.81
N PHE A 197 17.94 23.82 -47.00
CA PHE A 197 16.50 23.92 -47.27
C PHE A 197 15.72 22.87 -46.46
N ASP A 198 16.16 21.61 -46.48
CA ASP A 198 15.49 20.53 -45.74
C ASP A 198 15.42 20.83 -44.24
N LYS A 199 16.50 21.41 -43.67
CA LYS A 199 16.55 21.87 -42.29
C LYS A 199 15.53 22.97 -42.01
N TRP A 200 15.42 23.97 -42.88
CA TRP A 200 14.44 25.06 -42.76
C TRP A 200 13.00 24.58 -42.95
N TYR A 201 12.73 23.78 -43.98
CA TYR A 201 11.41 23.25 -44.29
C TYR A 201 10.87 22.38 -43.15
N ARG A 202 11.68 21.44 -42.65
CA ARG A 202 11.29 20.55 -41.54
C ARG A 202 11.26 21.25 -40.17
N GLY A 203 12.05 22.30 -39.99
CA GLY A 203 12.17 23.02 -38.71
C GLY A 203 11.22 24.19 -38.53
N ILE A 204 10.75 24.81 -39.62
CA ILE A 204 9.92 26.03 -39.59
C ILE A 204 8.57 25.79 -40.30
N ILE A 205 8.60 25.36 -41.56
CA ILE A 205 7.38 25.26 -42.39
C ILE A 205 6.47 24.11 -41.94
N VAL A 206 7.00 22.89 -41.85
CA VAL A 206 6.22 21.71 -41.45
C VAL A 206 5.58 21.86 -40.04
N PRO A 207 6.31 22.35 -39.01
CA PRO A 207 5.74 22.67 -37.70
C PRO A 207 4.58 23.66 -37.76
N PHE A 208 4.74 24.73 -38.55
CA PHE A 208 3.71 25.75 -38.69
C PHE A 208 2.51 25.24 -39.48
N MET A 209 2.71 24.40 -40.51
CA MET A 209 1.62 23.69 -41.20
C MET A 209 0.81 22.86 -40.22
N TYR A 210 1.48 22.08 -39.37
CA TYR A 210 0.79 21.29 -38.35
C TYR A 210 0.03 22.18 -37.36
N TYR A 211 0.61 23.30 -36.92
CA TYR A 211 -0.08 24.28 -36.08
C TYR A 211 -1.34 24.84 -36.78
N TRP A 212 -1.23 25.25 -38.04
CA TRP A 212 -2.30 25.88 -38.80
C TRP A 212 -3.48 24.93 -39.04
N ASP A 213 -3.18 23.70 -39.46
CA ASP A 213 -4.20 22.68 -39.78
C ASP A 213 -4.96 22.20 -38.55
N ASN A 214 -4.36 22.29 -37.35
CA ASN A 214 -4.92 21.73 -36.12
C ASN A 214 -5.39 22.77 -35.10
N TYR A 215 -4.98 24.04 -35.23
CA TYR A 215 -5.35 25.11 -34.32
C TYR A 215 -5.60 26.45 -35.03
N GLY A 216 -4.64 26.95 -35.81
CA GLY A 216 -4.69 28.30 -36.39
C GLY A 216 -5.91 28.55 -37.29
N SER A 217 -6.28 27.57 -38.12
CA SER A 217 -7.46 27.66 -39.00
C SER A 217 -8.82 27.57 -38.28
N LEU A 218 -8.84 26.98 -37.07
CA LEU A 218 -10.06 26.71 -36.31
C LEU A 218 -10.41 27.81 -35.31
N ASN A 219 -9.42 28.59 -34.87
CA ASN A 219 -9.60 29.63 -33.86
C ASN A 219 -9.77 31.00 -34.53
N SER A 220 -10.98 31.59 -34.45
CA SER A 220 -11.28 32.91 -35.03
C SER A 220 -10.51 34.07 -34.37
N ASN A 221 -9.91 33.84 -33.21
CA ASN A 221 -9.03 34.79 -32.50
C ASN A 221 -7.54 34.50 -32.73
N SER A 222 -7.19 33.55 -33.61
CA SER A 222 -5.81 33.31 -34.04
C SER A 222 -5.30 34.57 -34.77
N LEU A 223 -4.55 35.41 -34.06
CA LEU A 223 -3.96 36.62 -34.62
C LEU A 223 -2.81 36.33 -35.62
N LEU A 224 -2.37 35.08 -35.73
CA LEU A 224 -1.12 34.72 -36.40
C LEU A 224 -1.34 33.99 -37.73
N ASP A 225 -0.98 34.67 -38.81
CA ASP A 225 -0.80 34.08 -40.14
C ASP A 225 0.67 33.66 -40.36
N LEU A 226 0.93 32.90 -41.43
CA LEU A 226 2.29 32.49 -41.80
C LEU A 226 3.23 33.70 -41.97
N PHE A 227 2.69 34.86 -42.37
CA PHE A 227 3.45 36.08 -42.54
C PHE A 227 4.02 36.61 -41.22
N GLN A 228 3.19 36.72 -40.17
CA GLN A 228 3.64 37.14 -38.85
C GLN A 228 4.64 36.15 -38.23
N PHE A 229 4.43 34.85 -38.44
CA PHE A 229 5.34 33.82 -37.93
C PHE A 229 6.73 33.93 -38.57
N LEU A 230 6.81 33.98 -39.90
CA LEU A 230 8.08 34.08 -40.62
C LEU A 230 8.81 35.42 -40.39
N LYS A 231 8.08 36.47 -40.01
CA LYS A 231 8.65 37.80 -39.71
C LYS A 231 9.12 37.95 -38.25
N SER A 232 8.80 37.00 -37.37
CA SER A 232 9.18 37.08 -35.96
C SER A 232 10.70 37.12 -35.82
N GLU A 233 11.23 38.08 -35.07
CA GLU A 233 12.68 38.32 -34.96
C GLU A 233 13.33 37.45 -33.87
N SER A 234 12.53 36.97 -32.91
CA SER A 234 13.00 36.20 -31.76
C SER A 234 12.47 34.77 -31.75
N PHE A 235 13.38 33.81 -31.54
CA PHE A 235 13.02 32.40 -31.30
C PHE A 235 12.05 32.24 -30.12
N ASN A 236 12.25 33.03 -29.06
CA ASN A 236 11.41 32.94 -27.86
C ASN A 236 9.95 33.32 -28.17
N GLU A 237 9.75 34.36 -28.99
CA GLU A 237 8.43 34.79 -29.43
C GLU A 237 7.77 33.71 -30.29
N MET A 238 8.49 33.18 -31.28
CA MET A 238 8.01 32.07 -32.13
C MET A 238 7.57 30.86 -31.30
N LEU A 239 8.38 30.44 -30.33
CA LEU A 239 8.06 29.27 -29.53
C LEU A 239 6.91 29.52 -28.56
N HIS A 240 6.85 30.69 -27.91
CA HIS A 240 5.72 31.06 -27.04
C HIS A 240 4.39 31.04 -27.80
N ILE A 241 4.38 31.59 -29.02
CA ILE A 241 3.21 31.56 -29.91
C ILE A 241 2.77 30.12 -30.20
N LEU A 242 3.71 29.25 -30.54
CA LEU A 242 3.40 27.86 -30.89
C LEU A 242 3.01 27.01 -29.68
N ILE A 243 3.37 27.45 -28.48
CA ILE A 243 3.09 26.79 -27.20
C ILE A 243 1.72 27.19 -26.65
N GLU A 244 1.27 28.43 -26.86
CA GLU A 244 -0.03 28.98 -26.37
C GLU A 244 -1.24 28.05 -26.59
N PRO A 245 -1.39 27.33 -27.73
CA PRO A 245 -2.50 26.40 -27.93
C PRO A 245 -2.63 25.33 -26.85
N LEU A 246 -1.51 24.91 -26.24
CA LEU A 246 -1.49 23.91 -25.18
C LEU A 246 -2.07 24.40 -23.84
N ASN A 247 -2.23 25.71 -23.68
CA ASN A 247 -2.84 26.32 -22.51
C ASN A 247 -4.37 26.39 -22.61
N SER A 248 -4.94 26.27 -23.81
CA SER A 248 -6.38 26.33 -24.04
C SER A 248 -7.06 24.98 -23.73
N PRO A 249 -8.27 24.96 -23.12
CA PRO A 249 -8.96 23.71 -22.73
C PRO A 249 -9.52 22.86 -23.89
N ALA A 250 -9.05 23.05 -25.13
CA ALA A 250 -9.53 22.36 -26.31
C ALA A 250 -8.77 21.04 -26.55
N TYR A 251 -9.19 19.95 -25.88
CA TYR A 251 -8.62 18.62 -26.11
C TYR A 251 -9.27 17.94 -27.32
N SER A 252 -8.70 18.13 -28.51
CA SER A 252 -8.77 17.11 -29.56
C SER A 252 -7.57 16.16 -29.43
N GLU A 253 -7.65 14.90 -29.90
CA GLU A 253 -6.48 13.99 -29.94
C GLU A 253 -5.26 14.62 -30.66
N LYS A 254 -5.53 15.56 -31.57
CA LYS A 254 -4.52 16.28 -32.37
C LYS A 254 -3.79 17.38 -31.58
N LEU A 255 -4.41 17.93 -30.53
CA LEU A 255 -3.84 18.93 -29.60
C LEU A 255 -3.22 18.28 -28.33
N SER A 256 -2.91 16.98 -28.38
CA SER A 256 -2.22 16.33 -27.27
C SER A 256 -0.80 16.90 -27.11
N VAL A 257 -0.36 17.06 -25.85
CA VAL A 257 1.00 17.53 -25.51
C VAL A 257 2.07 16.73 -26.24
N SER A 258 1.86 15.41 -26.40
CA SER A 258 2.83 14.56 -27.07
C SER A 258 2.97 14.87 -28.57
N ASN A 259 1.86 15.02 -29.28
CA ASN A 259 1.87 15.38 -30.69
C ASN A 259 2.41 16.78 -30.92
N TRP A 260 2.04 17.74 -30.06
CA TRP A 260 2.46 19.13 -30.20
C TRP A 260 3.95 19.32 -29.91
N VAL A 261 4.45 18.68 -28.84
CA VAL A 261 5.88 18.72 -28.52
C VAL A 261 6.68 18.08 -29.65
N SER A 262 6.29 16.89 -30.13
CA SER A 262 7.04 16.18 -31.17
C SER A 262 6.94 16.81 -32.57
N LYS A 263 5.81 17.38 -32.97
CA LYS A 263 5.60 17.85 -34.36
C LYS A 263 5.74 19.35 -34.53
N VAL A 264 5.61 20.14 -33.47
CA VAL A 264 5.63 21.61 -33.54
C VAL A 264 6.82 22.19 -32.79
N ILE A 265 6.97 21.87 -31.51
CA ILE A 265 7.95 22.51 -30.61
C ILE A 265 9.37 21.98 -30.89
N MET A 266 9.57 20.66 -30.87
CA MET A 266 10.89 20.05 -31.00
C MET A 266 11.59 20.36 -32.33
N PRO A 267 10.91 20.31 -33.50
CA PRO A 267 11.56 20.68 -34.75
C PRO A 267 12.10 22.13 -34.75
N LEU A 268 11.39 23.07 -34.13
CA LEU A 268 11.83 24.46 -34.04
C LEU A 268 13.02 24.62 -33.06
N VAL A 269 12.98 23.93 -31.92
CA VAL A 269 14.10 23.90 -30.95
C VAL A 269 15.38 23.34 -31.59
N VAL A 270 15.25 22.26 -32.36
CA VAL A 270 16.40 21.67 -33.09
C VAL A 270 16.91 22.59 -34.18
N TYR A 271 16.01 23.28 -34.91
CA TYR A 271 16.40 24.25 -35.93
C TYR A 271 17.27 25.37 -35.36
N GLN A 272 16.91 25.89 -34.17
CA GLN A 272 17.56 27.01 -33.49
C GLN A 272 18.75 26.59 -32.59
N GLY A 273 19.29 25.39 -32.77
CA GLY A 273 20.51 24.96 -32.08
C GLY A 273 20.30 24.47 -30.64
N TYR A 274 19.17 23.79 -30.38
CA TYR A 274 18.86 23.15 -29.10
C TYR A 274 18.66 24.11 -27.92
N ASP A 275 18.16 25.33 -28.17
CA ASP A 275 17.78 26.23 -27.08
C ASP A 275 16.43 25.80 -26.46
N PHE A 276 16.50 25.11 -25.33
CA PHE A 276 15.31 24.66 -24.59
C PHE A 276 14.76 25.67 -23.57
N LYS A 277 15.38 26.86 -23.42
CA LYS A 277 14.97 27.83 -22.38
C LYS A 277 13.47 28.16 -22.42
N PRO A 278 12.85 28.47 -23.57
CA PRO A 278 11.43 28.83 -23.57
C PRO A 278 10.52 27.63 -23.22
N LEU A 279 10.92 26.41 -23.63
CA LEU A 279 10.19 25.19 -23.27
C LEU A 279 10.30 24.89 -21.78
N LEU A 280 11.47 25.13 -21.18
CA LEU A 280 11.72 25.01 -19.75
C LEU A 280 10.85 26.01 -18.98
N GLU A 281 10.79 27.27 -19.42
CA GLU A 281 9.93 28.29 -18.84
C GLU A 281 8.45 27.90 -18.87
N TRP A 282 7.98 27.40 -20.00
CA TRP A 282 6.60 26.91 -20.12
C TRP A 282 6.35 25.73 -19.18
N LEU A 283 7.22 24.71 -19.18
CA LEU A 283 7.05 23.49 -18.37
C LEU A 283 6.97 23.79 -16.86
N TYR A 284 7.90 24.59 -16.33
CA TYR A 284 8.10 24.70 -14.88
C TYR A 284 7.60 26.01 -14.27
N PHE A 285 7.61 27.12 -15.00
CA PHE A 285 7.38 28.46 -14.42
C PHE A 285 6.09 29.14 -14.88
N ARG A 286 5.75 29.08 -16.18
CA ARG A 286 4.71 29.92 -16.79
C ARG A 286 3.47 29.17 -17.29
N GLY A 287 3.44 27.84 -17.22
CA GLY A 287 2.31 27.05 -17.69
C GLY A 287 1.03 27.26 -16.87
N ASP A 288 -0.11 27.43 -17.53
CA ASP A 288 -1.41 27.62 -16.87
C ASP A 288 -1.83 26.43 -15.98
N TRP A 289 -1.25 25.24 -16.20
CA TRP A 289 -1.45 24.08 -15.33
C TRP A 289 -0.71 24.18 -13.99
N ASN A 290 0.13 25.19 -13.76
CA ASN A 290 0.75 25.42 -12.44
C ASN A 290 -0.29 25.73 -11.36
N VAL A 291 -1.51 26.13 -11.73
CA VAL A 291 -2.65 26.39 -10.83
C VAL A 291 -3.54 25.15 -10.66
N GLN A 292 -3.30 24.08 -11.41
CA GLN A 292 -4.09 22.85 -11.37
C GLN A 292 -3.58 21.84 -10.33
N GLU A 293 -4.31 20.74 -10.15
CA GLU A 293 -3.92 19.66 -9.26
C GLU A 293 -2.55 19.04 -9.65
N PRO A 294 -1.71 18.66 -8.68
CA PRO A 294 -0.37 18.15 -8.94
C PRO A 294 -0.30 16.98 -9.94
N SER A 295 -1.24 16.02 -9.92
CA SER A 295 -1.16 14.87 -10.84
C SER A 295 -1.29 15.30 -12.31
N LYS A 296 -2.08 16.34 -12.61
CA LYS A 296 -2.24 16.86 -13.98
C LYS A 296 -0.95 17.51 -14.47
N LYS A 297 -0.29 18.28 -13.61
CA LYS A 297 1.01 18.91 -13.87
C LYS A 297 2.06 17.85 -14.22
N TYR A 298 2.24 16.83 -13.38
CA TYR A 298 3.21 15.77 -13.63
C TYR A 298 2.85 14.88 -14.83
N LYS A 299 1.57 14.71 -15.15
CA LYS A 299 1.14 14.02 -16.38
C LYS A 299 1.51 14.80 -17.65
N ILE A 300 1.35 16.12 -17.64
CA ILE A 300 1.80 16.98 -18.77
C ILE A 300 3.30 16.87 -18.94
N TRP A 301 4.05 16.94 -17.83
CA TRP A 301 5.51 16.79 -17.84
C TRP A 301 5.95 15.44 -18.36
N ASN A 302 5.34 14.34 -17.93
CA ASN A 302 5.61 13.00 -18.45
C ASN A 302 5.44 12.95 -19.98
N ASN A 303 4.31 13.46 -20.49
CA ASN A 303 4.04 13.46 -21.94
C ASN A 303 5.07 14.30 -22.71
N ALA A 304 5.47 15.46 -22.17
CA ALA A 304 6.49 16.31 -22.78
C ALA A 304 7.86 15.62 -22.77
N ILE A 305 8.32 15.14 -21.62
CA ILE A 305 9.61 14.43 -21.45
C ILE A 305 9.69 13.21 -22.36
N ARG A 306 8.63 12.39 -22.41
CA ARG A 306 8.57 11.23 -23.30
C ARG A 306 8.71 11.63 -24.76
N SER A 307 8.07 12.72 -25.16
CA SER A 307 8.14 13.23 -26.52
C SER A 307 9.52 13.76 -26.87
N ILE A 308 10.16 14.50 -25.95
CA ILE A 308 11.54 15.01 -26.11
C ILE A 308 12.53 13.85 -26.25
N ILE A 309 12.44 12.83 -25.38
CA ILE A 309 13.35 11.68 -25.38
C ILE A 309 13.16 10.82 -26.64
N SER A 310 11.92 10.67 -27.12
CA SER A 310 11.61 9.88 -28.30
C SER A 310 11.81 10.62 -29.63
N PHE A 311 12.04 11.94 -29.58
CA PHE A 311 12.16 12.77 -30.77
C PHE A 311 13.43 12.42 -31.54
N LYS A 312 13.28 12.35 -32.85
CA LYS A 312 14.39 12.18 -33.80
C LYS A 312 14.51 13.45 -34.62
N ASP A 313 15.74 13.92 -34.77
CA ASP A 313 15.99 15.12 -35.56
C ASP A 313 15.78 14.89 -37.07
N TYR A 314 16.03 15.92 -37.88
CA TYR A 314 15.88 15.83 -39.34
C TYR A 314 16.89 14.87 -39.99
N ASN A 315 17.97 14.50 -39.30
CA ASN A 315 18.93 13.47 -39.71
C ASN A 315 18.53 12.06 -39.23
N ASN A 316 17.39 11.94 -38.54
CA ASN A 316 16.88 10.71 -37.92
C ASN A 316 17.72 10.23 -36.72
N ASP A 317 18.55 11.11 -36.16
CA ASP A 317 19.37 10.87 -34.98
C ASP A 317 18.58 11.19 -33.71
N VAL A 318 18.86 10.43 -32.65
CA VAL A 318 18.24 10.64 -31.33
C VAL A 318 19.06 11.65 -30.55
N LEU A 319 18.39 12.65 -29.99
CA LEU A 319 19.02 13.74 -29.22
C LEU A 319 19.91 13.23 -28.09
N GLU A 320 21.13 13.77 -27.99
CA GLU A 320 21.99 13.54 -26.84
C GLU A 320 21.38 14.12 -25.56
N ILE A 321 21.63 13.46 -24.42
CA ILE A 321 21.08 13.86 -23.11
C ILE A 321 21.56 15.27 -22.72
N SER A 322 22.80 15.63 -23.09
CA SER A 322 23.40 16.95 -22.90
C SER A 322 22.53 18.09 -23.41
N ASN A 323 21.80 17.87 -24.52
CA ASN A 323 20.98 18.90 -25.15
C ASN A 323 19.76 19.29 -24.29
N TYR A 324 19.17 18.34 -23.56
CA TYR A 324 17.95 18.56 -22.76
C TYR A 324 18.15 18.25 -21.27
N GLU A 325 19.40 18.22 -20.81
CA GLU A 325 19.79 17.89 -19.44
C GLU A 325 19.07 18.78 -18.41
N ASN A 326 18.96 20.07 -18.70
CA ASN A 326 18.29 21.03 -17.83
C ASN A 326 16.82 20.69 -17.61
N ILE A 327 16.09 20.20 -18.61
CA ILE A 327 14.68 19.81 -18.45
C ILE A 327 14.56 18.65 -17.48
N LEU A 328 15.45 17.66 -17.59
CA LEU A 328 15.48 16.52 -16.67
C LEU A 328 15.91 16.95 -15.27
N ARG A 329 16.88 17.87 -15.17
CA ARG A 329 17.34 18.41 -13.89
C ARG A 329 16.22 19.08 -13.13
N PHE A 330 15.45 19.96 -13.80
CA PHE A 330 14.28 20.60 -13.21
C PHE A 330 13.18 19.60 -12.86
N PHE A 331 12.95 18.56 -13.67
CA PHE A 331 12.00 17.49 -13.33
C PHE A 331 12.38 16.79 -12.03
N LEU A 332 13.62 16.30 -11.93
CA LEU A 332 14.11 15.58 -10.75
C LEU A 332 14.05 16.46 -9.50
N GLY A 333 14.54 17.70 -9.58
CA GLY A 333 14.50 18.62 -8.46
C GLY A 333 13.09 19.07 -8.07
N SER A 334 12.16 19.17 -9.04
CA SER A 334 10.76 19.47 -8.74
C SER A 334 10.07 18.37 -7.92
N CYS A 335 10.48 17.10 -8.08
CA CYS A 335 9.97 16.00 -7.27
C CYS A 335 10.34 16.18 -5.79
N TYR A 336 11.60 16.55 -5.51
CA TYR A 336 12.08 16.82 -4.15
C TYR A 336 11.49 18.12 -3.59
N TYR A 337 11.38 19.17 -4.40
CA TYR A 337 10.74 20.42 -4.01
C TYR A 337 9.28 20.19 -3.60
N TYR A 338 8.53 19.42 -4.41
CA TYR A 338 7.16 19.05 -4.07
C TYR A 338 7.09 18.25 -2.76
N ALA A 339 7.97 17.25 -2.59
CA ALA A 339 8.04 16.43 -1.38
C ALA A 339 8.25 17.29 -0.12
N ILE A 340 9.17 18.24 -0.16
CA ILE A 340 9.56 19.04 1.00
C ILE A 340 8.48 20.07 1.36
N PHE A 341 7.95 20.81 0.37
CA PHE A 341 7.13 22.00 0.64
C PHE A 341 5.62 21.79 0.46
N TYR A 342 5.17 20.78 -0.28
CA TYR A 342 3.77 20.65 -0.70
C TYR A 342 3.11 19.31 -0.35
N GLU A 343 3.89 18.24 -0.21
CA GLU A 343 3.37 16.88 0.00
C GLU A 343 2.64 16.69 1.35
N THR A 344 3.03 17.46 2.38
CA THR A 344 2.43 17.41 3.72
C THR A 344 1.24 18.37 3.92
N VAL A 345 0.95 19.23 2.94
CA VAL A 345 -0.17 20.15 3.03
C VAL A 345 -1.46 19.35 2.84
N GLU A 346 -2.32 19.32 3.86
CA GLU A 346 -3.53 18.47 4.04
C GLU A 346 -4.63 18.57 2.96
N LYS A 347 -4.33 19.07 1.75
CA LYS A 347 -5.29 19.36 0.68
C LYS A 347 -5.35 18.32 -0.44
N VAL A 348 -4.45 17.33 -0.48
CA VAL A 348 -4.40 16.34 -1.58
C VAL A 348 -5.03 15.01 -1.16
N SER A 349 -6.00 14.53 -1.95
CA SER A 349 -6.65 13.23 -1.69
C SER A 349 -5.69 12.06 -1.94
N SER A 350 -5.90 10.92 -1.26
CA SER A 350 -5.04 9.74 -1.45
C SER A 350 -5.01 9.21 -2.88
N ILE A 351 -6.12 9.33 -3.62
CA ILE A 351 -6.20 8.94 -5.04
C ILE A 351 -5.32 9.87 -5.89
N GLU A 352 -5.30 11.16 -5.56
CA GLU A 352 -4.52 12.15 -6.28
C GLU A 352 -3.02 11.96 -6.06
N MET A 353 -2.61 11.60 -4.83
CA MET A 353 -1.23 11.25 -4.52
C MET A 353 -0.75 9.99 -5.26
N LEU A 354 -1.58 8.95 -5.36
CA LEU A 354 -1.22 7.75 -6.11
C LEU A 354 -1.05 8.05 -7.61
N LYS A 355 -1.96 8.84 -8.22
CA LYS A 355 -1.81 9.28 -9.62
C LYS A 355 -0.55 10.11 -9.86
N LEU A 356 -0.15 10.91 -8.87
CA LEU A 356 1.08 11.68 -8.91
C LEU A 356 2.29 10.74 -8.91
N TYR A 357 2.37 9.79 -7.98
CA TYR A 357 3.45 8.81 -7.93
C TYR A 357 3.53 7.96 -9.20
N ASP A 358 2.40 7.52 -9.75
CA ASP A 358 2.33 6.83 -11.04
C ASP A 358 2.94 7.68 -12.16
N SER A 359 2.58 8.96 -12.23
CA SER A 359 3.09 9.88 -13.27
C SER A 359 4.60 10.14 -13.14
N ILE A 360 5.10 10.25 -11.89
CA ILE A 360 6.53 10.40 -11.63
C ILE A 360 7.27 9.12 -12.03
N LYS A 361 6.76 7.95 -11.62
CA LYS A 361 7.33 6.64 -11.95
C LYS A 361 7.40 6.39 -13.44
N ASP A 362 6.32 6.65 -14.17
CA ASP A 362 6.29 6.55 -15.64
C ASP A 362 7.35 7.42 -16.31
N SER A 363 7.52 8.65 -15.81
CA SER A 363 8.55 9.57 -16.31
C SER A 363 9.94 9.03 -16.05
N LEU A 364 10.20 8.54 -14.83
CA LEU A 364 11.49 7.96 -14.43
C LEU A 364 11.83 6.69 -15.21
N ASP A 365 10.85 5.84 -15.52
CA ASP A 365 11.05 4.64 -16.35
C ASP A 365 11.50 4.99 -17.77
N VAL A 366 10.93 6.06 -18.36
CA VAL A 366 11.34 6.55 -19.67
C VAL A 366 12.75 7.14 -19.61
N ILE A 367 13.06 7.94 -18.58
CA ILE A 367 14.39 8.54 -18.41
C ILE A 367 15.45 7.45 -18.16
N LYS A 368 15.15 6.47 -17.31
CA LYS A 368 16.05 5.35 -16.98
C LYS A 368 16.41 4.51 -18.20
N LYS A 369 15.47 4.27 -19.11
CA LYS A 369 15.75 3.59 -20.39
C LYS A 369 16.76 4.34 -21.26
N ARG A 370 16.81 5.67 -21.15
CA ARG A 370 17.72 6.53 -21.93
C ARG A 370 19.08 6.73 -21.26
N VAL A 371 19.09 6.95 -19.95
CA VAL A 371 20.31 7.22 -19.16
C VAL A 371 21.07 5.93 -18.80
N GLY A 372 20.38 4.79 -18.79
CA GLY A 372 20.97 3.49 -18.45
C GLY A 372 20.83 3.17 -16.95
N SER A 373 21.39 2.02 -16.56
CA SER A 373 21.40 1.56 -15.15
C SER A 373 22.75 1.86 -14.49
N PRO A 374 22.78 2.10 -13.16
CA PRO A 374 24.03 2.29 -12.43
C PRO A 374 24.90 1.02 -12.53
N HIS A 375 26.23 1.21 -12.62
CA HIS A 375 27.21 0.14 -12.79
C HIS A 375 27.47 -0.66 -11.49
N SER A 376 26.92 -0.22 -10.35
CA SER A 376 27.04 -0.89 -9.04
C SER A 376 25.69 -0.90 -8.32
N GLY A 377 25.33 -2.04 -7.73
CA GLY A 377 24.10 -2.21 -6.96
C GLY A 377 24.09 -1.38 -5.68
N LYS A 378 22.91 -0.86 -5.35
CA LYS A 378 22.57 0.10 -4.27
C LYS A 378 23.25 1.47 -4.40
N THR A 379 22.44 2.46 -4.77
CA THR A 379 22.84 3.87 -4.89
C THR A 379 22.62 4.57 -3.56
N ASP A 380 23.47 4.30 -2.58
CA ASP A 380 23.49 5.10 -1.36
C ASP A 380 24.25 6.40 -1.65
N TYR A 381 23.47 7.47 -1.80
CA TYR A 381 24.02 8.82 -1.78
C TYR A 381 24.41 9.16 -0.35
N ALA A 382 25.70 9.44 -0.14
CA ALA A 382 26.23 9.95 1.12
C ALA A 382 25.80 11.42 1.29
N ILE A 383 24.55 11.61 1.71
CA ILE A 383 24.08 12.88 2.23
C ILE A 383 24.33 12.84 3.74
N ASP A 384 25.08 13.81 4.25
CA ASP A 384 25.32 13.96 5.69
C ASP A 384 23.98 14.09 6.42
N LYS A 385 23.92 13.67 7.70
CA LYS A 385 22.67 13.70 8.46
C LYS A 385 22.05 15.11 8.46
N LEU A 386 20.84 15.24 7.93
CA LEU A 386 20.17 16.51 7.66
C LEU A 386 19.19 16.90 8.77
N ASP A 387 19.15 18.20 9.05
CA ASP A 387 18.06 18.84 9.78
C ASP A 387 17.02 19.39 8.79
N PHE A 388 15.92 18.65 8.61
CA PHE A 388 14.86 18.98 7.69
C PHE A 388 14.07 20.23 8.08
N ASP A 389 14.12 20.66 9.35
CA ASP A 389 13.42 21.85 9.83
C ASP A 389 14.19 23.14 9.46
N SER A 390 15.46 23.01 9.06
CA SER A 390 16.32 24.13 8.62
C SER A 390 16.22 24.47 7.12
N LEU A 391 15.53 23.64 6.33
CA LEU A 391 15.35 23.79 4.86
C LEU A 391 14.32 24.87 4.46
N ASP A 392 13.80 25.64 5.41
CA ASP A 392 12.54 26.38 5.33
C ASP A 392 12.58 27.74 4.59
N ASN A 393 13.47 27.96 3.62
CA ASN A 393 13.68 29.32 3.07
C ASN A 393 13.64 29.50 1.54
N SER A 394 13.36 28.48 0.72
CA SER A 394 13.19 28.69 -0.73
C SER A 394 11.73 28.93 -1.11
N SER A 395 11.36 30.19 -1.39
CA SER A 395 9.99 30.57 -1.75
C SER A 395 9.54 30.06 -3.13
N ASP A 396 10.47 29.69 -4.01
CA ASP A 396 10.17 29.26 -5.39
C ASP A 396 11.13 28.14 -5.85
N LEU A 397 10.70 27.35 -6.84
CA LEU A 397 11.45 26.23 -7.41
C LEU A 397 12.81 26.66 -7.96
N ASP A 398 12.90 27.80 -8.64
CA ASP A 398 14.17 28.26 -9.21
C ASP A 398 15.22 28.55 -8.11
N ALA A 399 14.78 29.19 -7.02
CA ALA A 399 15.63 29.43 -5.85
C ALA A 399 16.07 28.12 -5.20
N PHE A 400 15.19 27.12 -5.10
CA PHE A 400 15.51 25.80 -4.57
C PHE A 400 16.54 25.05 -5.44
N MET A 401 16.41 25.14 -6.76
CA MET A 401 17.27 24.44 -7.72
C MET A 401 18.70 25.01 -7.81
N ASN A 402 18.82 26.32 -7.59
CA ASN A 402 20.07 27.07 -7.75
C ASN A 402 20.74 27.40 -6.41
N ASP A 403 20.16 27.01 -5.27
CA ASP A 403 20.77 27.19 -3.96
C ASP A 403 22.01 26.27 -3.81
N PRO A 404 23.23 26.85 -3.68
CA PRO A 404 24.45 26.07 -3.53
C PRO A 404 24.53 25.34 -2.17
N SER A 405 23.71 25.74 -1.20
CA SER A 405 23.62 25.09 0.11
C SER A 405 22.59 23.96 0.17
N ASN A 406 21.86 23.71 -0.94
CA ASN A 406 20.86 22.65 -1.00
C ASN A 406 21.53 21.27 -0.95
N PRO A 407 21.27 20.46 0.09
CA PRO A 407 21.89 19.14 0.25
C PRO A 407 21.44 18.14 -0.81
N PHE A 408 20.32 18.37 -1.48
CA PHE A 408 19.79 17.52 -2.54
C PHE A 408 20.30 17.90 -3.93
N ALA A 409 21.14 18.93 -4.08
CA ALA A 409 21.61 19.44 -5.38
C ALA A 409 22.24 18.35 -6.27
N GLN A 410 22.94 17.37 -5.68
CA GLN A 410 23.53 16.26 -6.41
C GLN A 410 22.49 15.28 -6.99
N LEU A 411 21.32 15.17 -6.37
CA LEU A 411 20.22 14.32 -6.83
C LEU A 411 19.45 14.94 -8.00
N PHE A 412 19.61 16.25 -8.25
CA PHE A 412 18.94 16.93 -9.35
C PHE A 412 19.61 16.60 -10.69
N ASN A 413 20.91 16.31 -10.70
CA ASN A 413 21.61 15.97 -11.94
C ASN A 413 21.12 14.62 -12.49
N PRO A 414 20.79 14.50 -13.79
CA PRO A 414 20.20 13.29 -14.37
C PRO A 414 21.24 12.19 -14.60
N SER A 415 21.73 11.60 -13.51
CA SER A 415 22.65 10.47 -13.50
C SER A 415 21.90 9.14 -13.31
N PRO A 416 22.45 7.98 -13.76
CA PRO A 416 21.81 6.69 -13.53
C PRO A 416 21.51 6.41 -12.06
N SER A 417 22.37 6.92 -11.17
CA SER A 417 22.27 6.76 -9.73
C SER A 417 21.13 7.59 -9.13
N SER A 418 20.99 8.86 -9.51
CA SER A 418 19.99 9.77 -8.94
C SER A 418 18.58 9.40 -9.40
N ILE A 419 18.45 8.97 -10.66
CA ILE A 419 17.21 8.44 -11.21
C ILE A 419 16.82 7.15 -10.50
N SER A 420 17.76 6.23 -10.30
CA SER A 420 17.48 4.95 -9.61
C SER A 420 17.08 5.17 -8.15
N PHE A 421 17.73 6.12 -7.47
CA PHE A 421 17.39 6.50 -6.09
C PHE A 421 15.97 7.06 -5.99
N LEU A 422 15.61 8.04 -6.83
CA LEU A 422 14.25 8.61 -6.80
C LEU A 422 13.21 7.55 -7.18
N HIS A 423 13.53 6.67 -8.13
CA HIS A 423 12.64 5.60 -8.55
C HIS A 423 12.39 4.57 -7.42
N GLU A 424 13.43 4.22 -6.64
CA GLU A 424 13.28 3.38 -5.44
C GLU A 424 12.42 4.07 -4.38
N ALA A 425 12.66 5.36 -4.14
CA ALA A 425 11.86 6.15 -3.21
C ALA A 425 10.38 6.17 -3.60
N ILE A 426 10.08 6.43 -4.88
CA ILE A 426 8.70 6.47 -5.39
C ILE A 426 8.02 5.11 -5.31
N ILE A 427 8.67 4.01 -5.69
CA ILE A 427 8.08 2.66 -5.56
C ILE A 427 7.77 2.33 -4.10
N THR A 428 8.67 2.71 -3.20
CA THR A 428 8.50 2.50 -1.76
C THR A 428 7.31 3.29 -1.24
N CYS A 429 7.23 4.58 -1.59
CA CYS A 429 6.11 5.45 -1.20
C CYS A 429 4.79 4.98 -1.81
N GLU A 430 4.72 4.67 -3.11
CA GLU A 430 3.53 4.17 -3.80
C GLU A 430 2.93 2.93 -3.10
N ARG A 431 3.77 1.99 -2.65
CA ARG A 431 3.32 0.76 -1.96
C ARG A 431 2.90 0.99 -0.53
N LEU A 432 3.59 1.87 0.20
CA LEU A 432 3.33 2.12 1.62
C LEU A 432 2.21 3.14 1.84
N TYR A 433 2.05 4.10 0.93
CA TYR A 433 1.09 5.20 1.04
C TYR A 433 -0.37 4.75 1.33
N PRO A 434 -0.92 3.70 0.69
CA PRO A 434 -2.26 3.22 1.03
C PRO A 434 -2.43 2.75 2.48
N THR A 435 -1.34 2.33 3.13
CA THR A 435 -1.38 1.70 4.46
C THR A 435 -1.13 2.69 5.59
N ASN A 436 -0.07 3.51 5.48
CA ASN A 436 0.34 4.46 6.52
C ASN A 436 0.52 5.91 6.01
N LYS A 437 0.08 6.21 4.77
CA LYS A 437 0.28 7.51 4.10
C LYS A 437 1.74 7.92 3.98
N PHE A 438 2.65 6.94 3.86
CA PHE A 438 4.08 7.16 3.75
C PHE A 438 4.48 7.99 2.51
N THR A 439 5.11 9.13 2.75
CA THR A 439 5.45 10.15 1.76
C THR A 439 6.93 10.15 1.37
N ILE A 440 7.29 10.85 0.29
CA ILE A 440 8.69 11.02 -0.12
C ILE A 440 9.46 11.79 0.95
N LEU A 441 8.84 12.80 1.58
CA LEU A 441 9.47 13.51 2.70
C LEU A 441 9.80 12.57 3.86
N GLU A 442 8.89 11.67 4.24
CA GLU A 442 9.12 10.69 5.30
C GLU A 442 10.21 9.68 4.90
N PHE A 443 10.25 9.25 3.64
CA PHE A 443 11.34 8.45 3.08
C PHE A 443 12.70 9.13 3.28
N LEU A 444 12.80 10.43 2.94
CA LEU A 444 14.04 11.20 3.06
C LEU A 444 14.42 11.42 4.53
N LYS A 445 13.46 11.75 5.39
CA LYS A 445 13.67 11.89 6.84
C LYS A 445 14.19 10.59 7.44
N LEU A 446 13.64 9.45 7.07
CA LEU A 446 14.11 8.15 7.57
C LEU A 446 15.51 7.79 7.11
N LYS A 447 15.84 8.08 5.85
CA LYS A 447 17.15 7.72 5.30
C LYS A 447 18.29 8.64 5.77
N TYR A 448 17.98 9.91 6.07
CA TYR A 448 19.00 10.93 6.31
C TYR A 448 18.85 11.77 7.60
N SER A 449 17.81 11.57 8.42
CA SER A 449 17.69 12.32 9.69
C SER A 449 18.74 11.84 10.71
N THR A 450 19.18 12.76 11.57
CA THR A 450 20.01 12.45 12.74
C THR A 450 19.33 11.51 13.73
N ALA A 451 18.00 11.47 13.76
CA ALA A 451 17.15 10.89 14.81
C ALA A 451 16.51 9.52 14.47
N SER A 452 16.93 8.84 13.40
CA SER A 452 16.38 7.53 13.02
C SER A 452 16.88 6.42 13.97
N ASP A 453 16.34 6.39 15.18
CA ASP A 453 16.50 5.30 16.14
C ASP A 453 15.69 4.07 15.69
N PHE A 454 16.18 2.88 15.99
CA PHE A 454 15.47 1.62 15.74
C PHE A 454 14.01 1.63 16.27
N SER A 455 13.79 2.31 17.41
CA SER A 455 12.45 2.53 18.01
C SER A 455 11.45 3.23 17.10
N TYR A 456 11.90 4.15 16.24
CA TYR A 456 11.03 4.78 15.25
C TYR A 456 10.60 3.77 14.17
N GLY A 457 11.54 2.94 13.69
CA GLY A 457 11.26 1.86 12.75
C GLY A 457 10.22 0.86 13.29
N GLU A 458 10.35 0.46 14.56
CA GLU A 458 9.35 -0.40 15.22
C GLU A 458 7.96 0.24 15.28
N ARG A 459 7.88 1.56 15.55
CA ARG A 459 6.60 2.29 15.57
C ARG A 459 5.95 2.34 14.20
N GLU A 460 6.71 2.58 13.14
CA GLU A 460 6.18 2.60 11.77
C GLU A 460 5.70 1.22 11.32
N VAL A 461 6.46 0.15 11.62
CA VAL A 461 5.98 -1.22 11.38
C VAL A 461 4.69 -1.48 12.15
N ALA A 462 4.59 -1.06 13.41
CA ALA A 462 3.34 -1.18 14.17
C ALA A 462 2.17 -0.42 13.53
N LYS A 463 2.40 0.77 12.97
CA LYS A 463 1.37 1.54 12.24
C LYS A 463 0.92 0.81 10.97
N ILE A 464 1.85 0.31 10.16
CA ILE A 464 1.55 -0.49 8.96
C ILE A 464 0.68 -1.69 9.33
N MET A 465 0.98 -2.35 10.45
CA MET A 465 0.27 -3.53 10.94
C MET A 465 -1.07 -3.24 11.64
N THR A 466 -1.49 -1.97 11.79
CA THR A 466 -2.67 -1.61 12.61
C THR A 466 -4.00 -2.09 12.02
N ASN A 467 -4.14 -2.08 10.68
CA ASN A 467 -5.40 -2.44 9.99
C ASN A 467 -5.39 -3.89 9.46
N LEU A 468 -4.62 -4.78 10.10
CA LEU A 468 -4.46 -6.17 9.73
C LEU A 468 -5.75 -6.98 9.92
N ASN A 469 -6.16 -7.74 8.90
CA ASN A 469 -7.29 -8.67 8.95
C ASN A 469 -7.08 -9.90 8.04
N THR A 470 -8.04 -10.82 8.05
CA THR A 470 -7.99 -12.09 7.28
C THR A 470 -7.90 -11.92 5.77
N ASN A 471 -8.33 -10.77 5.22
CA ASN A 471 -8.39 -10.55 3.77
C ASN A 471 -7.18 -9.80 3.22
N ASN A 472 -6.47 -9.02 4.06
CA ASN A 472 -5.40 -8.13 3.62
C ASN A 472 -4.01 -8.45 4.22
N TRP A 473 -3.88 -9.53 5.00
CA TRP A 473 -2.65 -9.82 5.72
C TRP A 473 -1.42 -10.01 4.82
N THR A 474 -1.59 -10.58 3.62
CA THR A 474 -0.49 -10.75 2.66
C THR A 474 0.07 -9.42 2.18
N MET A 475 -0.82 -8.49 1.83
CA MET A 475 -0.46 -7.14 1.41
C MET A 475 0.23 -6.39 2.53
N ILE A 476 -0.35 -6.40 3.74
CA ILE A 476 0.22 -5.69 4.89
C ILE A 476 1.59 -6.26 5.28
N LEU A 477 1.77 -7.58 5.28
CA LEU A 477 3.06 -8.21 5.54
C LEU A 477 4.10 -7.82 4.46
N SER A 478 3.70 -7.79 3.19
CA SER A 478 4.59 -7.36 2.12
C SER A 478 5.03 -5.90 2.26
N SER A 479 4.12 -5.02 2.70
CA SER A 479 4.42 -3.62 3.02
C SER A 479 5.36 -3.50 4.22
N ALA A 480 5.10 -4.24 5.29
CA ALA A 480 5.96 -4.24 6.47
C ALA A 480 7.38 -4.73 6.14
N ARG A 481 7.52 -5.84 5.40
CA ARG A 481 8.81 -6.36 4.94
C ARG A 481 9.54 -5.36 4.05
N LEU A 482 8.84 -4.74 3.09
CA LEU A 482 9.43 -3.73 2.22
C LEU A 482 9.96 -2.54 3.03
N PHE A 483 9.24 -2.08 4.06
CA PHE A 483 9.73 -1.04 4.96
C PHE A 483 10.96 -1.50 5.75
N THR A 484 10.94 -2.72 6.31
CA THR A 484 12.08 -3.29 7.05
C THR A 484 13.32 -3.40 6.18
N ASP A 485 13.20 -3.96 4.98
CA ASP A 485 14.31 -4.14 4.04
C ASP A 485 14.92 -2.81 3.56
N SER A 486 14.11 -1.75 3.48
CA SER A 486 14.53 -0.43 3.01
C SER A 486 15.16 0.45 4.10
N PHE A 487 14.73 0.34 5.36
CA PHE A 487 15.08 1.32 6.41
C PHE A 487 15.70 0.73 7.66
N ILE A 488 15.51 -0.56 7.94
CA ILE A 488 16.03 -1.19 9.13
C ILE A 488 17.35 -1.87 8.74
N ALA A 489 18.43 -1.55 9.45
CA ALA A 489 19.71 -2.20 9.22
C ALA A 489 19.56 -3.72 9.39
N ASN A 490 20.19 -4.48 8.48
CA ASN A 490 20.25 -5.95 8.53
C ASN A 490 21.11 -6.44 9.70
N ASP A 491 20.66 -6.16 10.91
CA ASP A 491 21.14 -6.75 12.15
C ASP A 491 20.15 -7.86 12.55
N GLU A 492 20.69 -9.04 12.89
CA GLU A 492 19.89 -10.18 13.30
C GLU A 492 19.00 -9.85 14.51
N ALA A 493 19.51 -9.05 15.45
CA ALA A 493 18.76 -8.67 16.65
C ALA A 493 17.56 -7.77 16.33
N ASN A 494 17.75 -6.81 15.43
CA ASN A 494 16.71 -5.89 14.96
C ASN A 494 15.64 -6.65 14.17
N ASN A 495 16.05 -7.56 13.29
CA ASN A 495 15.15 -8.41 12.52
C ASN A 495 14.30 -9.33 13.42
N GLU A 496 14.90 -9.93 14.45
CA GLU A 496 14.15 -10.72 15.43
C GLU A 496 13.10 -9.87 16.18
N SER A 497 13.45 -8.65 16.61
CA SER A 497 12.49 -7.77 17.30
C SER A 497 11.32 -7.36 16.40
N ILE A 498 11.59 -7.03 15.13
CA ILE A 498 10.55 -6.71 14.14
C ILE A 498 9.67 -7.92 13.85
N ASN A 499 10.25 -9.11 13.66
CA ASN A 499 9.49 -10.34 13.45
C ASN A 499 8.61 -10.66 14.66
N LYS A 500 9.12 -10.47 15.87
CA LYS A 500 8.36 -10.59 17.12
C LYS A 500 7.18 -9.62 17.16
N LEU A 501 7.38 -8.35 16.78
CA LEU A 501 6.32 -7.36 16.67
C LEU A 501 5.26 -7.76 15.63
N ILE A 502 5.68 -8.22 14.46
CA ILE A 502 4.77 -8.71 13.40
C ILE A 502 3.92 -9.85 13.96
N ILE A 503 4.53 -10.88 14.56
CA ILE A 503 3.81 -12.04 15.13
C ILE A 503 2.84 -11.61 16.25
N ASP A 504 3.25 -10.71 17.15
CA ASP A 504 2.36 -10.16 18.20
C ASP A 504 1.12 -9.48 17.57
N ARG A 505 1.27 -8.75 16.46
CA ARG A 505 0.16 -8.13 15.73
C ARG A 505 -0.73 -9.13 15.00
N PHE A 506 -0.19 -10.19 14.43
CA PHE A 506 -0.98 -11.28 13.84
C PHE A 506 -1.83 -12.00 14.91
N LEU A 507 -1.24 -12.32 16.06
CA LEU A 507 -1.95 -12.92 17.20
C LEU A 507 -2.98 -11.96 17.81
N PHE A 508 -2.69 -10.66 17.87
CA PHE A 508 -3.66 -9.65 18.31
C PHE A 508 -4.94 -9.67 17.46
N ASN A 509 -4.79 -9.82 16.13
CA ASN A 509 -5.89 -9.91 15.16
C ASN A 509 -6.44 -11.34 14.96
N ASN A 510 -6.13 -12.28 15.88
CA ASN A 510 -6.62 -13.66 15.88
C ASN A 510 -6.25 -14.49 14.63
N LEU A 511 -5.14 -14.16 13.95
CA LEU A 511 -4.63 -14.90 12.79
C LEU A 511 -3.71 -16.06 13.23
N PHE A 512 -4.22 -16.97 14.06
CA PHE A 512 -3.45 -18.07 14.64
C PHE A 512 -2.91 -19.03 13.58
N ASP A 513 -3.74 -19.41 12.60
CA ASP A 513 -3.35 -20.34 11.53
C ASP A 513 -2.13 -19.84 10.75
N VAL A 514 -2.13 -18.55 10.41
CA VAL A 514 -1.05 -17.90 9.66
C VAL A 514 0.26 -17.88 10.46
N VAL A 515 0.20 -17.64 11.77
CA VAL A 515 1.38 -17.70 12.64
C VAL A 515 1.93 -19.13 12.72
N GLY A 516 1.05 -20.12 12.78
CA GLY A 516 1.44 -21.54 12.72
C GLY A 516 2.16 -21.87 11.41
N ASP A 517 1.66 -21.38 10.28
CA ASP A 517 2.28 -21.56 8.96
C ASP A 517 3.65 -20.89 8.86
N PHE A 518 3.81 -19.67 9.40
CA PHE A 518 5.10 -18.96 9.40
C PHE A 518 6.17 -19.73 10.16
N TYR A 519 5.79 -20.35 11.28
CA TYR A 519 6.70 -21.18 12.06
C TYR A 519 7.08 -22.46 11.30
N GLU A 520 6.12 -23.19 10.72
CA GLU A 520 6.40 -24.43 9.98
C GLU A 520 7.25 -24.22 8.72
N LYS A 521 7.03 -23.09 8.02
CA LYS A 521 7.78 -22.74 6.79
C LYS A 521 9.10 -22.01 7.05
N GLY A 522 9.36 -21.58 8.29
CA GLY A 522 10.54 -20.79 8.64
C GLY A 522 10.58 -19.41 7.97
N GLU A 523 9.42 -18.79 7.71
CA GLU A 523 9.33 -17.52 6.97
C GLU A 523 9.67 -16.28 7.81
N LEU A 524 9.65 -16.39 9.15
CA LEU A 524 10.01 -15.32 10.09
C LEU A 524 11.03 -15.85 11.07
N SER A 525 12.25 -15.31 11.02
CA SER A 525 13.32 -15.69 11.93
C SER A 525 13.02 -15.18 13.34
N ILE A 526 12.67 -16.11 14.23
CA ILE A 526 12.43 -15.85 15.66
C ILE A 526 12.88 -17.08 16.46
N SER A 527 13.48 -16.87 17.63
CA SER A 527 13.77 -17.96 18.54
C SER A 527 12.49 -18.60 19.08
N VAL A 528 12.50 -19.93 19.26
CA VAL A 528 11.32 -20.69 19.72
C VAL A 528 10.85 -20.23 21.11
N ASP A 529 11.78 -19.85 21.98
CA ASP A 529 11.47 -19.29 23.31
C ASP A 529 10.82 -17.90 23.22
N ALA A 530 11.26 -17.04 22.29
CA ALA A 530 10.61 -15.75 22.07
C ALA A 530 9.19 -15.93 21.50
N LEU A 531 9.00 -16.86 20.57
CA LEU A 531 7.68 -17.23 20.05
C LEU A 531 6.76 -17.74 21.16
N PHE A 532 7.26 -18.63 22.03
CA PHE A 532 6.55 -19.11 23.21
C PHE A 532 6.10 -17.94 24.11
N SER A 533 6.96 -16.96 24.36
CA SER A 533 6.63 -15.79 25.19
C SER A 533 5.45 -14.99 24.62
N ILE A 534 5.42 -14.77 23.30
CA ILE A 534 4.34 -14.03 22.63
C ILE A 534 3.03 -14.83 22.67
N ILE A 535 3.08 -16.13 22.34
CA ILE A 535 1.91 -17.01 22.40
C ILE A 535 1.36 -17.04 23.83
N SER A 536 2.23 -17.11 24.83
CA SER A 536 1.84 -17.11 26.26
C SER A 536 1.19 -15.81 26.69
N LYS A 537 1.72 -14.67 26.25
CA LYS A 537 1.09 -13.36 26.51
C LYS A 537 -0.33 -13.32 25.92
N LYS A 538 -0.51 -13.76 24.67
CA LYS A 538 -1.85 -13.83 24.03
C LYS A 538 -2.78 -14.82 24.74
N PHE A 539 -2.28 -16.00 25.10
CA PHE A 539 -3.06 -17.01 25.84
C PHE A 539 -3.61 -16.43 27.14
N TRP A 540 -2.74 -15.84 27.96
CA TRP A 540 -3.15 -15.28 29.26
C TRP A 540 -4.06 -14.07 29.11
N GLU A 541 -3.85 -13.22 28.10
CA GLU A 541 -4.76 -12.11 27.80
C GLU A 541 -6.16 -12.63 27.45
N SER A 542 -6.25 -13.60 26.55
CA SER A 542 -7.53 -14.19 26.11
C SER A 542 -8.19 -15.00 27.22
N PHE A 543 -7.42 -15.74 28.03
CA PHE A 543 -7.92 -16.50 29.17
C PHE A 543 -8.49 -15.59 30.27
N ASN A 544 -7.74 -14.55 30.66
CA ASN A 544 -8.15 -13.63 31.73
C ASN A 544 -9.34 -12.77 31.33
N LYS A 545 -9.54 -12.51 30.02
CA LYS A 545 -10.69 -11.76 29.49
C LYS A 545 -11.87 -12.65 29.10
N ALA A 546 -11.80 -13.97 29.31
CA ALA A 546 -12.89 -14.88 28.99
C ALA A 546 -14.08 -14.68 29.95
N SER A 547 -15.29 -14.58 29.40
CA SER A 547 -16.52 -14.38 30.17
C SER A 547 -17.21 -15.66 30.61
N ASN A 548 -16.76 -16.82 30.12
CA ASN A 548 -17.33 -18.12 30.43
C ASN A 548 -16.35 -19.26 30.08
N PHE A 549 -16.68 -20.48 30.51
CA PHE A 549 -15.86 -21.70 30.32
C PHE A 549 -16.10 -22.42 28.97
N ASN A 550 -16.79 -21.81 27.99
CA ASN A 550 -17.03 -22.43 26.68
C ASN A 550 -15.86 -22.17 25.73
N ASN A 551 -15.06 -23.21 25.47
CA ASN A 551 -13.89 -23.16 24.59
C ASN A 551 -14.20 -23.04 23.08
N LYS A 552 -15.48 -23.03 22.68
CA LYS A 552 -15.89 -22.89 21.28
C LYS A 552 -16.22 -21.45 20.86
N ILE A 553 -16.31 -20.52 21.81
CA ILE A 553 -16.75 -19.15 21.55
C ILE A 553 -15.93 -18.12 22.33
N GLY A 554 -15.92 -16.88 21.83
CA GLY A 554 -15.35 -15.73 22.52
C GLY A 554 -13.85 -15.87 22.80
N ARG A 555 -13.38 -15.21 23.85
CA ARG A 555 -11.94 -15.15 24.20
C ARG A 555 -11.36 -16.49 24.63
N LEU A 556 -12.18 -17.41 25.17
CA LEU A 556 -11.67 -18.74 25.52
C LEU A 556 -11.40 -19.61 24.29
N HIS A 557 -12.10 -19.37 23.18
CA HIS A 557 -11.75 -19.98 21.90
C HIS A 557 -10.39 -19.49 21.39
N GLU A 558 -10.12 -18.18 21.47
CA GLU A 558 -8.80 -17.61 21.14
C GLU A 558 -7.69 -18.26 21.99
N ALA A 559 -7.95 -18.45 23.30
CA ALA A 559 -7.01 -19.16 24.17
C ALA A 559 -6.84 -20.64 23.76
N SER A 560 -7.89 -21.30 23.26
CA SER A 560 -7.80 -22.66 22.67
C SER A 560 -6.89 -22.68 21.44
N GLN A 561 -6.97 -21.67 20.58
CA GLN A 561 -6.12 -21.58 19.38
C GLN A 561 -4.65 -21.34 19.76
N SER A 562 -4.37 -20.62 20.85
CA SER A 562 -3.02 -20.57 21.42
C SER A 562 -2.51 -21.95 21.86
N ILE A 563 -3.37 -22.85 22.35
CA ILE A 563 -2.98 -24.23 22.69
C ILE A 563 -2.56 -25.02 21.45
N GLU A 564 -3.24 -24.84 20.32
CA GLU A 564 -2.89 -25.48 19.05
C GLU A 564 -1.49 -25.03 18.57
N LEU A 565 -1.16 -23.75 18.75
CA LEU A 565 0.21 -23.26 18.51
C LEU A 565 1.23 -23.85 19.48
N TYR A 566 0.86 -24.04 20.75
CA TYR A 566 1.72 -24.74 21.71
C TYR A 566 1.99 -26.19 21.30
N ASP A 567 1.02 -26.90 20.71
CA ASP A 567 1.24 -28.24 20.18
C ASP A 567 2.35 -28.23 19.12
N LYS A 568 2.33 -27.27 18.19
CA LYS A 568 3.34 -27.11 17.13
C LYS A 568 4.75 -26.84 17.67
N ILE A 569 4.90 -25.92 18.63
CA ILE A 569 6.23 -25.57 19.15
C ILE A 569 6.76 -26.59 20.18
N SER A 570 5.87 -27.36 20.82
CA SER A 570 6.27 -28.31 21.87
C SER A 570 7.11 -29.48 21.35
N THR A 571 6.99 -29.79 20.05
CA THR A 571 7.80 -30.82 19.38
C THR A 571 9.21 -30.34 19.01
N ASP A 572 9.50 -29.05 19.12
CA ASP A 572 10.79 -28.49 18.78
C ASP A 572 11.85 -28.80 19.85
N GLU A 573 13.03 -29.22 19.40
CA GLU A 573 14.18 -29.50 20.27
C GLU A 573 14.76 -28.21 20.88
N GLN A 574 14.64 -27.07 20.19
CA GLN A 574 15.21 -25.79 20.62
C GLN A 574 14.43 -25.10 21.75
N LEU A 575 13.19 -25.53 22.02
CA LEU A 575 12.38 -24.97 23.10
C LEU A 575 12.93 -25.40 24.47
N SER A 576 13.14 -24.44 25.36
CA SER A 576 13.69 -24.69 26.70
C SER A 576 12.80 -25.62 27.53
N ALA A 577 13.42 -26.44 28.39
CA ALA A 577 12.72 -27.41 29.23
C ALA A 577 11.68 -26.75 30.17
N ILE A 578 12.00 -25.54 30.66
CA ILE A 578 11.09 -24.75 31.51
C ILE A 578 9.83 -24.37 30.74
N ASN A 579 9.97 -23.89 29.50
CA ASN A 579 8.82 -23.53 28.67
C ASN A 579 8.01 -24.76 28.25
N LYS A 580 8.67 -25.92 28.01
CA LYS A 580 7.97 -27.20 27.78
C LYS A 580 7.10 -27.61 28.97
N GLU A 581 7.61 -27.50 30.19
CA GLU A 581 6.84 -27.79 31.41
C GLU A 581 5.67 -26.83 31.58
N GLU A 582 5.87 -25.53 31.32
CA GLU A 582 4.80 -24.52 31.39
C GLU A 582 3.68 -24.80 30.37
N ILE A 583 4.02 -25.18 29.12
CA ILE A 583 3.04 -25.60 28.11
C ILE A 583 2.20 -26.77 28.62
N ILE A 584 2.84 -27.79 29.22
CA ILE A 584 2.14 -28.96 29.76
C ILE A 584 1.16 -28.53 30.85
N ARG A 585 1.60 -27.68 31.78
CA ARG A 585 0.76 -27.14 32.85
C ARG A 585 -0.44 -26.38 32.28
N ILE A 586 -0.22 -25.48 31.32
CA ILE A 586 -1.27 -24.72 30.66
C ILE A 586 -2.29 -25.64 29.96
N LYS A 587 -1.81 -26.72 29.29
CA LYS A 587 -2.70 -27.72 28.68
C LYS A 587 -3.57 -28.44 29.72
N HIS A 588 -3.04 -28.74 30.91
CA HIS A 588 -3.83 -29.32 32.00
C HIS A 588 -4.87 -28.34 32.55
N LEU A 589 -4.52 -27.07 32.76
CA LEU A 589 -5.49 -26.02 33.12
C LEU A 589 -6.65 -25.95 32.11
N PHE A 590 -6.33 -25.97 30.82
CA PHE A 590 -7.35 -25.89 29.76
C PHE A 590 -8.27 -27.12 29.74
N LYS A 591 -7.74 -28.32 30.02
CA LYS A 591 -8.53 -29.55 30.20
C LYS A 591 -9.47 -29.44 31.40
N ALA A 592 -9.00 -28.94 32.54
CA ALA A 592 -9.83 -28.70 33.71
C ALA A 592 -10.99 -27.74 33.38
N VAL A 593 -10.70 -26.62 32.73
CA VAL A 593 -11.70 -25.62 32.28
C VAL A 593 -12.77 -26.24 31.37
N SER A 594 -12.37 -27.07 30.40
CA SER A 594 -13.33 -27.73 29.50
C SER A 594 -14.24 -28.74 30.22
N ASN A 595 -13.77 -29.35 31.32
CA ASN A 595 -14.58 -30.24 32.14
C ASN A 595 -15.50 -29.48 33.09
N ILE A 596 -15.03 -28.36 33.65
CA ILE A 596 -15.76 -27.50 34.59
C ILE A 596 -17.01 -26.88 33.96
N LYS A 597 -16.98 -26.57 32.65
CA LYS A 597 -18.06 -25.85 31.95
C LYS A 597 -19.48 -26.45 32.08
N ASN A 598 -19.58 -27.73 32.44
CA ASN A 598 -20.86 -28.43 32.58
C ASN A 598 -21.46 -28.32 33.99
N PHE A 599 -20.76 -27.68 34.93
CA PHE A 599 -21.19 -27.52 36.31
C PHE A 599 -21.61 -26.07 36.58
N LYS A 600 -22.67 -25.90 37.36
CA LYS A 600 -23.07 -24.61 37.90
C LYS A 600 -22.14 -24.24 39.04
N ILE A 601 -21.50 -23.08 38.96
CA ILE A 601 -20.62 -22.56 40.00
C ILE A 601 -20.98 -21.09 40.24
N VAL A 602 -21.37 -20.77 41.46
CA VAL A 602 -21.76 -19.43 41.91
C VAL A 602 -21.01 -19.15 43.21
N ILE A 603 -20.03 -18.26 43.15
CA ILE A 603 -19.23 -17.90 44.34
C ILE A 603 -19.72 -16.55 44.90
N GLN A 604 -20.03 -15.60 44.01
CA GLN A 604 -20.62 -14.32 44.38
C GLN A 604 -21.98 -14.18 43.70
N LYS A 605 -23.01 -13.77 44.46
CA LYS A 605 -24.36 -13.55 43.92
C LYS A 605 -24.33 -12.41 42.89
N GLY A 606 -24.79 -12.69 41.68
CA GLY A 606 -24.89 -11.70 40.60
C GLY A 606 -23.66 -11.57 39.70
N SER A 607 -22.55 -12.26 39.98
CA SER A 607 -21.38 -12.33 39.10
C SER A 607 -21.22 -13.73 38.51
N PRO A 608 -21.04 -13.88 37.18
CA PRO A 608 -20.70 -15.16 36.59
C PRO A 608 -19.30 -15.58 37.06
N PHE A 609 -19.13 -16.87 37.35
CA PHE A 609 -17.81 -17.43 37.58
C PHE A 609 -17.06 -17.49 36.24
N VAL A 610 -15.87 -16.92 36.17
CA VAL A 610 -15.06 -16.83 34.93
C VAL A 610 -13.73 -17.59 35.06
N PRO A 611 -13.06 -17.96 33.95
CA PRO A 611 -11.82 -18.73 34.01
C PRO A 611 -10.70 -18.09 34.86
N SER A 612 -10.57 -16.76 34.91
CA SER A 612 -9.59 -16.10 35.78
C SER A 612 -9.85 -16.32 37.27
N ASP A 613 -11.12 -16.48 37.67
CA ASP A 613 -11.51 -16.73 39.06
C ASP A 613 -11.03 -18.09 39.55
N LEU A 614 -10.91 -19.07 38.63
CA LEU A 614 -10.38 -20.39 38.94
C LEU A 614 -8.98 -20.32 39.56
N ILE A 615 -8.13 -19.45 39.01
CA ILE A 615 -6.75 -19.28 39.45
C ILE A 615 -6.70 -18.38 40.70
N SER A 616 -7.44 -17.27 40.70
CA SER A 616 -7.37 -16.33 41.81
C SER A 616 -8.01 -16.85 43.11
N GLN A 617 -9.00 -17.75 43.00
CA GLN A 617 -9.77 -18.23 44.15
C GLN A 617 -9.40 -19.66 44.58
N PHE A 618 -8.84 -20.51 43.70
CA PHE A 618 -8.59 -21.93 43.98
C PHE A 618 -7.14 -22.39 43.76
N SER A 619 -6.15 -21.51 43.95
CA SER A 619 -4.72 -21.80 43.71
C SER A 619 -3.93 -22.31 44.92
N SER A 620 -4.52 -22.37 46.11
CA SER A 620 -3.78 -22.78 47.32
C SER A 620 -3.52 -24.29 47.30
N VAL A 621 -2.24 -24.65 47.27
CA VAL A 621 -1.74 -26.03 47.32
C VAL A 621 -0.68 -26.11 48.41
N SER A 622 -0.78 -27.07 49.34
CA SER A 622 0.29 -27.34 50.31
C SER A 622 0.42 -28.82 50.65
N SER A 623 1.54 -29.15 51.29
CA SER A 623 1.86 -30.50 51.74
C SER A 623 1.03 -30.89 52.96
N MET A 624 0.41 -32.08 52.92
CA MET A 624 -0.22 -32.81 54.03
C MET A 624 -0.80 -31.95 55.18
N GLY A 625 -2.09 -31.62 55.11
CA GLY A 625 -2.88 -31.25 56.29
C GLY A 625 -2.50 -29.95 57.02
N ALA A 626 -1.54 -29.17 56.50
CA ALA A 626 -1.04 -27.94 57.12
C ALA A 626 -1.52 -26.66 56.40
N LEU A 627 -2.63 -26.72 55.66
CA LEU A 627 -3.31 -25.50 55.18
C LEU A 627 -4.09 -24.88 56.33
N ASP A 628 -3.89 -23.58 56.57
CA ASP A 628 -4.78 -22.81 57.43
C ASP A 628 -6.22 -22.83 56.88
N LEU A 629 -7.21 -22.60 57.74
CA LEU A 629 -8.63 -22.69 57.38
C LEU A 629 -9.02 -21.83 56.16
N ASP A 630 -8.36 -20.69 55.98
CA ASP A 630 -8.59 -19.80 54.83
C ASP A 630 -7.91 -20.30 53.55
N GLU A 631 -6.79 -21.02 53.65
CA GLU A 631 -6.12 -21.61 52.49
C GLU A 631 -6.84 -22.89 52.03
N GLN A 632 -7.44 -23.65 52.95
CA GLN A 632 -8.29 -24.80 52.59
C GLN A 632 -9.47 -24.39 51.72
N LYS A 633 -10.09 -23.24 52.02
CA LYS A 633 -11.19 -22.66 51.22
C LYS A 633 -10.75 -22.21 49.83
N ARG A 634 -9.44 -22.00 49.63
CA ARG A 634 -8.84 -21.61 48.35
C ARG A 634 -8.13 -22.75 47.64
N SER A 635 -8.40 -24.00 48.03
CA SER A 635 -7.78 -25.18 47.41
C SER A 635 -8.58 -25.68 46.20
N PRO A 636 -7.95 -26.41 45.26
CA PRO A 636 -8.67 -27.12 44.20
C PRO A 636 -9.75 -28.08 44.73
N MET A 637 -9.59 -28.61 45.94
CA MET A 637 -10.59 -29.44 46.60
C MET A 637 -11.83 -28.63 46.99
N ALA A 638 -11.68 -27.38 47.44
CA ALA A 638 -12.81 -26.51 47.77
C ALA A 638 -13.67 -26.18 46.55
N LEU A 639 -13.07 -26.08 45.35
CA LEU A 639 -13.82 -25.98 44.09
C LEU A 639 -14.72 -27.21 43.90
N ILE A 640 -14.19 -28.41 44.12
CA ILE A 640 -14.96 -29.64 43.97
C ILE A 640 -16.10 -29.71 44.99
N SER A 641 -15.86 -29.34 46.25
CA SER A 641 -16.92 -29.21 47.25
C SER A 641 -18.00 -28.23 46.80
N THR A 642 -17.62 -27.06 46.27
CA THR A 642 -18.57 -26.06 45.73
C THR A 642 -19.40 -26.64 44.58
N ILE A 643 -18.78 -27.41 43.68
CA ILE A 643 -19.48 -28.09 42.59
C ILE A 643 -20.50 -29.10 43.16
N LEU A 644 -20.10 -29.91 44.14
CA LEU A 644 -20.95 -30.93 44.76
C LEU A 644 -22.15 -30.31 45.51
N GLU A 645 -21.95 -29.19 46.19
CA GLU A 645 -23.00 -28.45 46.91
C GLU A 645 -24.03 -27.84 45.96
N GLN A 646 -23.59 -27.30 44.82
CA GLN A 646 -24.47 -26.54 43.93
C GLN A 646 -25.10 -27.37 42.81
N ASN A 647 -24.57 -28.57 42.54
CA ASN A 647 -25.04 -29.47 41.49
C ASN A 647 -25.49 -30.79 42.11
N PRO A 648 -26.79 -30.94 42.45
CA PRO A 648 -27.30 -32.18 43.02
C PRO A 648 -27.03 -33.33 42.04
N LYS A 649 -26.54 -34.47 42.55
CA LYS A 649 -26.12 -35.67 41.80
C LYS A 649 -24.77 -35.61 41.09
N SER A 650 -24.01 -34.52 41.18
CA SER A 650 -22.66 -34.46 40.59
C SER A 650 -21.68 -35.49 41.20
N TYR A 651 -21.95 -35.99 42.42
CA TYR A 651 -21.23 -37.11 43.04
C TYR A 651 -21.24 -38.40 42.19
N LEU A 652 -22.24 -38.58 41.31
CA LEU A 652 -22.29 -39.71 40.38
C LEU A 652 -21.22 -39.60 39.28
N ALA A 653 -20.71 -38.39 39.03
CA ALA A 653 -19.69 -38.10 38.01
C ALA A 653 -18.27 -38.07 38.60
N PHE A 654 -17.96 -38.99 39.53
CA PHE A 654 -16.68 -39.07 40.23
C PHE A 654 -15.47 -38.96 39.30
N GLU A 655 -15.45 -39.70 38.19
CA GLU A 655 -14.33 -39.66 37.23
C GLU A 655 -14.08 -38.26 36.65
N LYS A 656 -15.14 -37.49 36.38
CA LYS A 656 -15.01 -36.13 35.85
C LYS A 656 -14.48 -35.17 36.92
N LEU A 657 -14.99 -35.27 38.15
CA LEU A 657 -14.53 -34.46 39.27
C LEU A 657 -13.06 -34.76 39.61
N TYR A 658 -12.67 -36.03 39.57
CA TYR A 658 -11.29 -36.46 39.78
C TYR A 658 -10.36 -35.94 38.68
N LYS A 659 -10.78 -36.00 37.41
CA LYS A 659 -10.03 -35.41 36.29
C LYS A 659 -9.82 -33.90 36.48
N ILE A 660 -10.87 -33.15 36.85
CA ILE A 660 -10.76 -31.71 37.13
C ILE A 660 -9.75 -31.46 38.24
N LEU A 661 -9.88 -32.17 39.36
CA LEU A 661 -8.98 -32.03 40.50
C LEU A 661 -7.53 -32.32 40.12
N ASN A 662 -7.28 -33.44 39.45
CA ASN A 662 -5.94 -33.86 39.07
C ASN A 662 -5.30 -32.89 38.06
N ASP A 663 -6.05 -32.45 37.04
CA ASP A 663 -5.57 -31.46 36.07
C ASP A 663 -5.19 -30.13 36.75
N LEU A 664 -5.95 -29.68 37.75
CA LEU A 664 -5.63 -28.47 38.53
C LEU A 664 -4.39 -28.67 39.41
N LEU A 665 -4.27 -29.82 40.07
CA LEU A 665 -3.09 -30.13 40.90
C LEU A 665 -1.80 -30.17 40.07
N ILE A 666 -1.86 -30.74 38.86
CA ILE A 666 -0.74 -30.70 37.91
C ILE A 666 -0.42 -29.25 37.51
N PHE A 667 -1.43 -28.44 37.18
CA PHE A 667 -1.22 -27.04 36.82
C PHE A 667 -0.59 -26.22 37.96
N PHE A 668 -1.01 -26.42 39.19
CA PHE A 668 -0.46 -25.73 40.37
C PHE A 668 0.84 -26.36 40.90
N ASN A 669 1.34 -27.41 40.24
CA ASN A 669 2.61 -28.08 40.54
C ASN A 669 2.66 -28.72 41.94
N ASP A 670 1.60 -29.43 42.33
CA ASP A 670 1.58 -30.22 43.58
C ASP A 670 2.39 -31.51 43.44
N ASN A 671 3.73 -31.40 43.54
CA ASN A 671 4.65 -32.52 43.35
C ASN A 671 4.79 -33.46 44.56
N ARG A 672 3.97 -33.31 45.62
CA ARG A 672 4.28 -33.90 46.94
C ARG A 672 3.14 -34.67 47.60
N SER A 673 2.04 -34.88 46.90
CA SER A 673 0.85 -35.56 47.40
C SER A 673 0.74 -36.96 46.81
N GLU A 674 0.55 -37.98 47.66
CA GLU A 674 0.29 -39.34 47.18
C GLU A 674 -0.99 -39.34 46.32
N PRO A 675 -0.97 -39.89 45.08
CA PRO A 675 -2.13 -39.90 44.19
C PRO A 675 -3.40 -40.50 44.83
N THR A 676 -3.21 -41.41 45.77
CA THR A 676 -4.24 -42.08 46.57
C THR A 676 -4.94 -41.14 47.55
N PHE A 677 -4.25 -40.13 48.09
CA PHE A 677 -4.82 -39.23 49.09
C PHE A 677 -5.98 -38.40 48.53
N TYR A 678 -5.76 -37.67 47.42
CA TYR A 678 -6.80 -36.84 46.80
C TYR A 678 -7.93 -37.67 46.21
N PHE A 679 -7.62 -38.84 45.66
CA PHE A 679 -8.62 -39.78 45.18
C PHE A 679 -9.57 -40.20 46.31
N ASN A 680 -9.01 -40.61 47.46
CA ASN A 680 -9.80 -41.05 48.61
C ASN A 680 -10.54 -39.89 49.28
N LYS A 681 -9.92 -38.70 49.37
CA LYS A 681 -10.58 -37.49 49.87
C LYS A 681 -11.78 -37.09 49.01
N LEU A 682 -11.62 -37.11 47.69
CA LEU A 682 -12.73 -36.85 46.76
C LEU A 682 -13.85 -37.88 46.93
N LYS A 683 -13.49 -39.17 47.07
CA LYS A 683 -14.46 -40.25 47.28
C LYS A 683 -15.26 -40.05 48.58
N SER A 684 -14.58 -39.61 49.64
CA SER A 684 -15.19 -39.20 50.91
C SER A 684 -16.25 -38.09 50.72
N ILE A 685 -15.89 -37.00 50.03
CA ILE A 685 -16.81 -35.86 49.83
C ILE A 685 -17.97 -36.25 48.91
N CYS A 686 -17.76 -37.15 47.94
CA CYS A 686 -18.84 -37.70 47.11
C CYS A 686 -19.83 -38.55 47.94
N ILE A 687 -19.34 -39.31 48.93
CA ILE A 687 -20.21 -40.05 49.87
C ILE A 687 -21.04 -39.06 50.69
N GLU A 688 -20.42 -38.00 51.23
CA GLU A 688 -21.12 -36.96 51.99
C GLU A 688 -22.21 -36.28 51.14
N SER A 689 -21.88 -35.90 49.91
CA SER A 689 -22.83 -35.32 48.95
C SER A 689 -23.99 -36.28 48.61
N ALA A 690 -23.72 -37.59 48.51
CA ALA A 690 -24.78 -38.59 48.28
C ALA A 690 -25.73 -38.73 49.48
N LEU A 691 -25.23 -38.60 50.71
CA LEU A 691 -26.08 -38.57 51.91
C LEU A 691 -26.98 -37.33 51.91
N VAL A 692 -26.44 -36.17 51.51
CA VAL A 692 -27.22 -34.91 51.38
C VAL A 692 -28.34 -35.06 50.34
N ASP A 693 -28.09 -35.77 49.23
CA ASP A 693 -29.10 -36.08 48.19
C ASP A 693 -30.02 -37.27 48.57
N ASN A 694 -30.02 -37.72 49.84
CA ASN A 694 -30.81 -38.86 50.35
C ASN A 694 -30.53 -40.20 49.61
N ASN A 695 -29.37 -40.35 48.97
CA ASN A 695 -28.98 -41.56 48.24
C ASN A 695 -28.08 -42.48 49.08
N PHE A 696 -28.70 -43.11 50.10
CA PHE A 696 -27.99 -44.00 51.02
C PHE A 696 -27.35 -45.21 50.34
N GLN A 697 -27.98 -45.79 49.31
CA GLN A 697 -27.43 -46.97 48.62
C GLN A 697 -26.08 -46.68 47.96
N PHE A 698 -25.96 -45.51 47.32
CA PHE A 698 -24.69 -45.07 46.75
C PHE A 698 -23.65 -44.85 47.86
N ALA A 699 -24.00 -44.10 48.91
CA ALA A 699 -23.11 -43.82 50.03
C ALA A 699 -22.58 -45.12 50.68
N TYR A 700 -23.47 -46.06 51.01
CA TYR A 700 -23.13 -47.37 51.57
C TYR A 700 -22.17 -48.16 50.67
N ARG A 701 -22.48 -48.28 49.37
CA ARG A 701 -21.64 -49.01 48.41
C ARG A 701 -20.26 -48.39 48.31
N GLN A 702 -20.18 -47.07 48.14
CA GLN A 702 -18.92 -46.36 47.98
C GLN A 702 -18.09 -46.35 49.27
N SER A 703 -18.73 -46.30 50.44
CA SER A 703 -18.06 -46.47 51.73
C SER A 703 -17.45 -47.85 51.90
N ASN A 704 -18.17 -48.92 51.51
CA ASN A 704 -17.62 -50.27 51.52
C ASN A 704 -16.42 -50.41 50.57
N GLU A 705 -16.53 -49.92 49.34
CA GLU A 705 -15.42 -49.94 48.39
C GLU A 705 -14.18 -49.18 48.93
N LEU A 706 -14.39 -48.05 49.62
CA LEU A 706 -13.30 -47.30 50.25
C LEU A 706 -12.70 -48.05 51.45
N LEU A 707 -13.53 -48.62 52.34
CA LEU A 707 -13.08 -49.43 53.47
C LEU A 707 -12.34 -50.70 53.04
N ASP A 708 -12.82 -51.36 51.99
CA ASP A 708 -12.20 -52.57 51.44
C ASP A 708 -10.83 -52.25 50.82
N HIS A 709 -10.70 -51.13 50.11
CA HIS A 709 -9.40 -50.65 49.60
C HIS A 709 -8.36 -50.49 50.72
N TYR A 710 -8.76 -49.91 51.86
CA TYR A 710 -7.90 -49.73 53.03
C TYR A 710 -7.73 -51.00 53.89
N SER A 711 -8.52 -52.05 53.65
CA SER A 711 -8.37 -53.33 54.36
C SER A 711 -7.19 -54.17 53.84
N VAL A 712 -6.73 -53.88 52.61
CA VAL A 712 -5.66 -54.61 51.90
C VAL A 712 -4.32 -53.87 51.99
N ASP A 713 -4.34 -52.54 51.91
CA ASP A 713 -3.16 -51.70 52.10
C ASP A 713 -2.96 -51.35 53.57
N SER A 714 -1.79 -51.65 54.14
CA SER A 714 -1.37 -51.27 55.50
C SER A 714 -1.12 -49.76 55.68
N ASN A 715 -1.93 -48.90 55.03
CA ASN A 715 -1.77 -47.45 55.02
C ASN A 715 -2.63 -46.75 56.10
N LYS A 716 -1.99 -45.82 56.81
CA LYS A 716 -2.43 -45.21 58.09
C LYS A 716 -3.50 -44.10 57.99
N ASN A 717 -4.11 -43.86 56.84
CA ASN A 717 -4.92 -42.64 56.60
C ASN A 717 -6.45 -42.83 56.68
N LEU A 718 -6.97 -44.02 57.01
CA LEU A 718 -8.42 -44.22 57.18
C LEU A 718 -9.00 -43.33 58.31
N ASN A 719 -8.18 -43.03 59.33
CA ASN A 719 -8.53 -42.14 60.42
C ASN A 719 -8.83 -40.71 59.98
N ASP A 720 -8.44 -40.28 58.78
CA ASP A 720 -8.77 -38.94 58.29
C ASP A 720 -10.21 -38.85 57.74
N PHE A 721 -10.81 -40.00 57.44
CA PHE A 721 -12.15 -40.14 56.83
C PHE A 721 -13.19 -40.76 57.78
N TRP A 722 -12.83 -41.00 59.04
CA TRP A 722 -13.71 -41.64 60.05
C TRP A 722 -15.09 -40.99 60.14
N LEU A 723 -15.13 -39.66 60.01
CA LEU A 723 -16.35 -38.86 60.15
C LEU A 723 -17.35 -39.14 59.04
N THR A 724 -16.87 -39.33 57.79
CA THR A 724 -17.72 -39.68 56.66
C THR A 724 -18.41 -41.03 56.90
N PHE A 725 -17.67 -42.05 57.38
CA PHE A 725 -18.26 -43.36 57.70
C PHE A 725 -19.23 -43.29 58.88
N TYR A 726 -18.90 -42.49 59.90
CA TYR A 726 -19.79 -42.24 61.03
C TYR A 726 -21.10 -41.58 60.57
N GLN A 727 -21.04 -40.60 59.66
CA GLN A 727 -22.21 -39.95 59.07
C GLN A 727 -23.08 -40.94 58.27
N VAL A 728 -22.48 -41.85 57.50
CA VAL A 728 -23.22 -42.94 56.84
C VAL A 728 -23.94 -43.82 57.88
N GLY A 729 -23.24 -44.20 58.96
CA GLY A 729 -23.80 -44.98 60.07
C GLY A 729 -24.85 -44.27 60.92
N LYS A 730 -24.90 -42.94 60.86
CA LYS A 730 -25.87 -42.08 61.56
C LYS A 730 -26.93 -41.48 60.62
N PHE A 731 -26.93 -41.85 59.34
CA PHE A 731 -27.86 -41.31 58.35
C PHE A 731 -29.34 -41.50 58.75
N ILE A 732 -30.14 -40.46 58.53
CA ILE A 732 -31.58 -40.49 58.78
C ILE A 732 -32.27 -40.02 57.51
N SER A 733 -33.13 -40.86 56.92
CA SER A 733 -33.89 -40.45 55.73
C SER A 733 -35.08 -39.57 56.12
N PRO A 734 -35.29 -38.42 55.46
CA PRO A 734 -36.49 -37.60 55.65
C PRO A 734 -37.79 -38.35 55.39
N GLU A 735 -37.76 -39.36 54.52
CA GLU A 735 -38.92 -40.19 54.16
C GLU A 735 -39.43 -41.04 55.34
N TRP A 736 -38.60 -41.28 56.35
CA TRP A 736 -38.99 -42.03 57.54
C TRP A 736 -40.05 -41.32 58.40
N PHE A 737 -40.20 -40.01 58.26
CA PHE A 737 -41.18 -39.22 59.01
C PHE A 737 -42.52 -39.06 58.28
N ASN A 738 -42.61 -39.51 57.01
CA ASN A 738 -43.85 -39.53 56.26
C ASN A 738 -44.64 -40.82 56.56
N GLU A 739 -45.48 -40.78 57.60
CA GLU A 739 -46.24 -41.92 58.13
C GLU A 739 -47.17 -42.63 57.13
N SER A 740 -47.43 -42.05 55.95
CA SER A 740 -48.36 -42.61 54.96
C SER A 740 -47.72 -43.45 53.85
N ARG A 741 -46.37 -43.52 53.73
CA ARG A 741 -45.73 -44.21 52.57
C ARG A 741 -44.42 -44.95 52.82
N SER A 742 -43.77 -44.85 53.97
CA SER A 742 -42.48 -45.56 54.18
C SER A 742 -42.70 -47.04 54.53
N PRO A 743 -42.23 -48.00 53.70
CA PRO A 743 -42.23 -49.41 54.07
C PRO A 743 -41.24 -49.61 55.23
N GLN A 744 -41.70 -50.15 56.35
CA GLN A 744 -40.83 -50.47 57.51
C GLN A 744 -39.64 -51.38 57.11
N ASN A 745 -39.77 -52.14 56.02
CA ASN A 745 -38.72 -52.98 55.44
C ASN A 745 -37.53 -52.19 54.88
N ASP A 746 -37.75 -51.01 54.30
CA ASP A 746 -36.66 -50.18 53.76
C ASP A 746 -35.82 -49.57 54.90
N LYS A 747 -36.48 -49.24 56.02
CA LYS A 747 -35.80 -48.70 57.22
C LYS A 747 -34.89 -49.75 57.87
N ILE A 748 -35.35 -50.99 58.04
CA ILE A 748 -34.53 -52.04 58.66
C ILE A 748 -33.33 -52.43 57.77
N ASP A 749 -33.49 -52.44 56.45
CA ASP A 749 -32.39 -52.69 55.52
C ASP A 749 -31.31 -51.61 55.61
N ILE A 750 -31.69 -50.34 55.79
CA ILE A 750 -30.75 -49.25 56.02
C ILE A 750 -30.04 -49.42 57.37
N LEU A 751 -30.76 -49.72 58.45
CA LEU A 751 -30.16 -49.94 59.79
C LEU A 751 -29.12 -51.07 59.78
N ILE A 752 -29.41 -52.19 59.11
CA ILE A 752 -28.48 -53.32 58.97
C ILE A 752 -27.20 -52.87 58.24
N LYS A 753 -27.34 -52.10 57.16
CA LYS A 753 -26.22 -51.56 56.38
C LYS A 753 -25.40 -50.52 57.17
N GLN A 754 -26.06 -49.67 57.97
CA GLN A 754 -25.41 -48.72 58.87
C GLN A 754 -24.56 -49.42 59.92
N ARG A 755 -25.12 -50.47 60.55
CA ARG A 755 -24.40 -51.31 61.50
C ARG A 755 -23.14 -51.91 60.89
N GLU A 756 -23.24 -52.42 59.66
CA GLU A 756 -22.10 -53.01 58.96
C GLU A 756 -20.97 -52.00 58.72
N ILE A 757 -21.30 -50.79 58.22
CA ILE A 757 -20.32 -49.73 58.00
C ILE A 757 -19.63 -49.36 59.32
N LEU A 758 -20.40 -49.11 60.39
CA LEU A 758 -19.86 -48.78 61.71
C LEU A 758 -18.95 -49.90 62.26
N SER A 759 -19.33 -51.18 62.08
CA SER A 759 -18.49 -52.32 62.46
C SER A 759 -17.17 -52.35 61.68
N LYS A 760 -17.20 -52.12 60.37
CA LYS A 760 -16.00 -52.07 59.52
C LYS A 760 -15.12 -50.86 59.89
N THR A 761 -15.71 -49.70 60.17
CA THR A 761 -14.98 -48.52 60.63
C THR A 761 -14.27 -48.81 61.96
N LEU A 762 -14.93 -49.42 62.94
CA LEU A 762 -14.28 -49.82 64.20
C LEU A 762 -13.15 -50.83 64.02
N LYS A 763 -13.30 -51.75 63.07
CA LYS A 763 -12.28 -52.77 62.77
C LYS A 763 -11.02 -52.15 62.15
N TYR A 764 -11.18 -51.16 61.28
CA TYR A 764 -10.11 -50.64 60.44
C TYR A 764 -9.55 -49.28 60.88
N SER A 765 -10.32 -48.43 61.57
CA SER A 765 -9.81 -47.20 62.19
C SER A 765 -9.14 -47.51 63.52
N LYS A 766 -7.81 -47.51 63.54
CA LYS A 766 -7.00 -47.68 64.75
C LYS A 766 -6.33 -46.36 65.11
N PRO A 767 -6.40 -45.88 66.36
CA PRO A 767 -5.74 -44.64 66.76
C PRO A 767 -4.23 -44.72 66.50
N SER A 768 -3.67 -43.68 65.87
CA SER A 768 -2.22 -43.44 65.73
C SER A 768 -1.75 -42.38 66.74
N ASP A 769 -0.43 -42.24 66.91
CA ASP A 769 0.19 -41.22 67.78
C ASP A 769 -0.20 -39.76 67.43
N THR A 770 -0.80 -39.55 66.25
CA THR A 770 -1.19 -38.24 65.71
C THR A 770 -2.71 -38.07 65.54
N SER A 771 -3.53 -39.09 65.78
CA SER A 771 -4.98 -39.06 65.53
C SER A 771 -5.79 -39.26 66.82
N ILE A 772 -6.87 -38.48 67.00
CA ILE A 772 -7.78 -38.58 68.14
C ILE A 772 -8.55 -39.92 68.10
N ASP A 773 -8.69 -40.59 69.24
CA ASP A 773 -9.48 -41.82 69.38
C ASP A 773 -10.99 -41.53 69.35
N ASN A 774 -11.61 -41.83 68.21
CA ASN A 774 -13.06 -41.65 67.99
C ASN A 774 -13.86 -42.96 68.16
N SER A 775 -13.21 -44.06 68.58
CA SER A 775 -13.84 -45.38 68.67
C SER A 775 -15.07 -45.40 69.59
N ARG A 776 -15.04 -44.63 70.69
CA ARG A 776 -16.17 -44.53 71.65
C ARG A 776 -17.44 -43.94 71.04
N LEU A 777 -17.31 -42.91 70.21
CA LEU A 777 -18.44 -42.28 69.51
C LEU A 777 -19.08 -43.26 68.52
N ILE A 778 -18.24 -43.95 67.76
CA ILE A 778 -18.68 -44.91 66.75
C ILE A 778 -19.35 -46.12 67.41
N LEU A 779 -18.80 -46.61 68.55
CA LEU A 779 -19.38 -47.70 69.34
C LEU A 779 -20.77 -47.36 69.89
N LYS A 780 -20.95 -46.17 70.49
CA LYS A 780 -22.26 -45.73 71.00
C LYS A 780 -23.34 -45.70 69.91
N GLN A 781 -23.01 -45.17 68.73
CA GLN A 781 -23.94 -45.16 67.61
C GLN A 781 -24.25 -46.58 67.12
N TRP A 782 -23.25 -47.47 67.09
CA TRP A 782 -23.44 -48.88 66.73
C TRP A 782 -24.36 -49.61 67.71
N GLU A 783 -24.21 -49.38 69.02
CA GLU A 783 -25.10 -49.91 70.07
C GLU A 783 -26.53 -49.41 69.88
N SER A 784 -26.72 -48.11 69.63
CA SER A 784 -28.04 -47.52 69.37
C SER A 784 -28.73 -48.14 68.14
N ILE A 785 -28.00 -48.33 67.04
CA ILE A 785 -28.53 -48.96 65.82
C ILE A 785 -28.90 -50.43 66.11
N ASN A 786 -28.10 -51.16 66.90
CA ASN A 786 -28.45 -52.53 67.30
C ASN A 786 -29.70 -52.61 68.15
N SER A 787 -29.86 -51.75 69.15
CA SER A 787 -31.10 -51.69 69.94
C SER A 787 -32.32 -51.44 69.03
N GLN A 788 -32.20 -50.53 68.06
CA GLN A 788 -33.30 -50.26 67.10
C GLN A 788 -33.62 -51.46 66.21
N ILE A 789 -32.60 -52.23 65.78
CA ILE A 789 -32.79 -53.46 65.01
C ILE A 789 -33.49 -54.52 65.88
N GLU A 790 -33.04 -54.71 67.12
CA GLU A 790 -33.62 -55.66 68.09
C GLU A 790 -35.07 -55.31 68.41
N ASP A 791 -35.35 -54.03 68.70
CA ASP A 791 -36.71 -53.51 68.93
C ASP A 791 -37.61 -53.76 67.72
N TRP A 792 -37.10 -53.60 66.48
CA TRP A 792 -37.88 -53.91 65.29
C TRP A 792 -38.23 -55.39 65.18
N TYR A 793 -37.30 -56.30 65.47
CA TYR A 793 -37.57 -57.75 65.48
C TYR A 793 -38.52 -58.15 66.62
N ILE A 794 -38.42 -57.53 67.80
CA ILE A 794 -39.32 -57.76 68.93
C ILE A 794 -40.73 -57.27 68.61
N ASN A 795 -40.86 -56.05 68.06
CA ASN A 795 -42.15 -55.45 67.72
C ASN A 795 -42.82 -56.12 66.50
N SER A 796 -42.04 -56.56 65.50
CA SER A 796 -42.57 -57.33 64.37
C SER A 796 -43.05 -58.73 64.79
N GLN A 797 -42.43 -59.34 65.81
CA GLN A 797 -42.93 -60.57 66.43
C GLN A 797 -44.18 -60.34 67.31
N GLN A 798 -44.30 -59.18 67.97
CA GLN A 798 -45.47 -58.83 68.79
C GLN A 798 -46.68 -58.33 67.97
N GLY A 799 -46.49 -57.92 66.71
CA GLY A 799 -47.54 -57.45 65.79
C GLY A 799 -48.65 -58.46 65.45
N TYR A 800 -48.56 -59.72 65.90
CA TYR A 800 -49.65 -60.70 65.84
C TYR A 800 -50.66 -60.58 67.01
N TYR A 801 -50.35 -59.83 68.07
CA TYR A 801 -51.20 -59.72 69.27
C TYR A 801 -51.26 -58.30 69.84
N THR A 802 -51.65 -57.29 69.07
CA THR A 802 -52.32 -56.05 69.59
C THR A 802 -52.69 -55.12 68.44
N LYS A 803 -53.91 -55.27 67.92
CA LYS A 803 -54.58 -54.20 67.17
C LYS A 803 -55.38 -53.37 68.17
N GLY A 804 -54.89 -52.17 68.46
CA GLY A 804 -55.67 -51.08 69.04
C GLY A 804 -55.09 -50.48 70.31
N LEU A 805 -54.44 -49.33 70.20
CA LEU A 805 -54.89 -48.11 70.87
C LEU A 805 -54.12 -46.86 70.38
N SER A 806 -54.92 -45.83 70.06
CA SER A 806 -54.64 -44.38 70.10
C SER A 806 -53.38 -43.79 69.46
N SER A 807 -53.65 -43.10 68.35
CA SER A 807 -52.99 -41.87 67.89
C SER A 807 -52.93 -40.77 68.95
N THR A 808 -51.75 -40.20 69.18
CA THR A 808 -51.58 -38.85 69.72
C THR A 808 -50.60 -38.08 68.83
N THR A 809 -51.10 -36.97 68.27
CA THR A 809 -50.54 -36.20 67.15
C THR A 809 -49.66 -35.01 67.56
N ASP A 810 -49.17 -34.92 68.80
CA ASP A 810 -48.46 -33.71 69.30
C ASP A 810 -46.95 -33.87 69.57
N ALA A 811 -46.31 -34.97 69.14
CA ALA A 811 -44.92 -35.27 69.51
C ALA A 811 -43.83 -34.86 68.48
N VAL A 812 -44.19 -34.19 67.37
CA VAL A 812 -43.23 -33.92 66.28
C VAL A 812 -42.23 -32.79 66.60
N PRO A 813 -42.64 -31.64 67.19
CA PRO A 813 -41.69 -30.58 67.55
C PRO A 813 -40.80 -30.94 68.75
N GLU A 814 -41.34 -31.66 69.73
CA GLU A 814 -40.62 -32.08 70.94
C GLU A 814 -39.56 -33.15 70.66
N ARG A 815 -39.81 -34.08 69.72
CA ARG A 815 -38.83 -35.10 69.32
C ARG A 815 -37.67 -34.53 68.49
N MET A 816 -37.90 -33.50 67.67
CA MET A 816 -36.81 -32.76 67.00
C MET A 816 -36.01 -31.89 67.99
N ALA A 817 -36.68 -31.26 68.94
CA ALA A 817 -36.01 -30.45 69.97
C ALA A 817 -35.15 -31.30 70.92
N THR A 818 -35.60 -32.51 71.26
CA THR A 818 -34.82 -33.48 72.07
C THR A 818 -33.65 -34.09 71.29
N LEU A 819 -33.84 -34.40 69.99
CA LEU A 819 -32.72 -34.81 69.12
C LEU A 819 -31.68 -33.69 68.94
N ALA A 820 -32.12 -32.45 68.77
CA ALA A 820 -31.23 -31.29 68.71
C ALA A 820 -30.50 -31.06 70.04
N SER A 821 -31.17 -31.26 71.18
CA SER A 821 -30.53 -31.16 72.50
C SER A 821 -29.54 -32.30 72.78
N ASP A 822 -29.83 -33.52 72.32
CA ASP A 822 -28.93 -34.67 72.46
C ASP A 822 -27.69 -34.52 71.56
N ILE A 823 -27.86 -33.98 70.34
CA ILE A 823 -26.75 -33.64 69.45
C ILE A 823 -25.89 -32.51 70.02
N MET A 824 -26.50 -31.49 70.64
CA MET A 824 -25.78 -30.41 71.35
C MET A 824 -25.06 -30.91 72.60
N ASN A 825 -25.63 -31.86 73.33
CA ASN A 825 -25.00 -32.50 74.50
C ASN A 825 -23.85 -33.45 74.14
N ASP A 826 -23.91 -34.11 72.98
CA ASP A 826 -22.78 -34.92 72.49
C ASP A 826 -21.63 -34.04 71.96
N ALA A 827 -21.93 -32.86 71.38
CA ALA A 827 -20.93 -31.90 70.94
C ALA A 827 -20.19 -31.24 72.12
N SER A 828 -20.87 -30.99 73.25
CA SER A 828 -20.27 -30.38 74.45
C SER A 828 -19.40 -31.35 75.27
N ASN A 829 -19.57 -32.66 75.09
CA ASN A 829 -18.83 -33.70 75.82
C ASN A 829 -17.62 -34.28 75.08
N THR A 830 -17.22 -33.70 73.94
CA THR A 830 -16.06 -34.14 73.15
C THR A 830 -14.98 -33.08 73.13
N THR A 831 -13.71 -33.50 73.09
CA THR A 831 -12.53 -32.62 73.15
C THR A 831 -12.60 -31.48 72.12
N THR A 832 -12.05 -30.31 72.48
CA THR A 832 -12.13 -29.02 71.80
C THR A 832 -12.01 -29.06 70.26
N GLN A 833 -11.16 -29.90 69.66
CA GLN A 833 -11.05 -30.00 68.19
C GLN A 833 -12.21 -30.74 67.48
N ALA A 834 -12.86 -31.70 68.14
CA ALA A 834 -14.06 -32.38 67.61
C ALA A 834 -15.27 -31.44 67.70
N SER A 835 -15.37 -30.68 68.80
CA SER A 835 -16.30 -29.56 68.96
C SER A 835 -16.10 -28.51 67.86
N ASP A 836 -14.86 -28.12 67.54
CA ASP A 836 -14.60 -27.11 66.49
C ASP A 836 -14.90 -27.63 65.07
N LYS A 837 -14.63 -28.90 64.76
CA LYS A 837 -15.00 -29.52 63.48
C LYS A 837 -16.52 -29.76 63.36
N LEU A 838 -17.20 -30.15 64.44
CA LEU A 838 -18.65 -30.28 64.49
C LEU A 838 -19.35 -28.91 64.45
N SER A 839 -18.85 -27.93 65.20
CA SER A 839 -19.29 -26.53 65.17
C SER A 839 -19.11 -25.90 63.78
N ASN A 840 -17.97 -26.12 63.13
CA ASN A 840 -17.76 -25.69 61.75
C ASN A 840 -18.65 -26.45 60.75
N LEU A 841 -19.03 -27.71 61.01
CA LEU A 841 -20.05 -28.44 60.23
C LEU A 841 -21.43 -27.79 60.33
N PHE A 842 -21.81 -27.28 61.51
CA PHE A 842 -23.06 -26.52 61.69
C PHE A 842 -23.02 -25.12 61.05
N VAL A 843 -21.85 -24.47 61.02
CA VAL A 843 -21.67 -23.10 60.47
C VAL A 843 -21.38 -23.09 58.96
N SER A 844 -20.82 -24.16 58.38
CA SER A 844 -20.40 -24.25 56.96
C SER A 844 -21.50 -24.67 55.99
N GLY A 845 -22.74 -24.91 56.45
CA GLY A 845 -23.80 -25.38 55.57
C GLY A 845 -23.69 -26.86 55.17
N LEU A 846 -22.83 -27.67 55.82
CA LEU A 846 -22.86 -29.13 55.76
C LEU A 846 -23.63 -29.79 56.93
N GLY A 847 -24.19 -29.00 57.86
CA GLY A 847 -25.02 -29.47 58.98
C GLY A 847 -26.37 -30.10 58.59
N TRP A 848 -26.68 -30.18 57.30
CA TRP A 848 -27.96 -30.65 56.75
C TRP A 848 -28.10 -32.17 56.81
N ALA A 849 -26.99 -32.91 56.78
CA ALA A 849 -26.96 -34.37 56.92
C ALA A 849 -27.33 -34.86 58.33
N LEU A 850 -27.44 -33.96 59.31
CA LEU A 850 -27.83 -34.24 60.71
C LEU A 850 -29.29 -33.87 61.02
N GLY A 851 -30.12 -33.58 60.01
CA GLY A 851 -31.57 -33.38 60.20
C GLY A 851 -31.99 -32.00 60.72
N ALA A 852 -31.15 -30.98 60.59
CA ALA A 852 -31.56 -29.59 60.80
C ALA A 852 -32.19 -29.05 59.50
N ASN A 853 -33.53 -28.99 59.46
CA ASN A 853 -34.28 -28.38 58.38
C ASN A 853 -34.60 -26.92 58.75
N PRO A 854 -34.04 -25.89 58.09
CA PRO A 854 -34.66 -24.58 58.08
C PRO A 854 -35.74 -24.58 56.99
N GLN A 855 -36.93 -24.06 57.32
CA GLN A 855 -38.04 -23.87 56.38
C GLN A 855 -37.63 -23.12 55.11
#